data_AF-A0A3Q7JG95-F1
#
_entry.id   AF-A0A3Q7JG95-F1
#
_cell.length_a   1.000
_cell.length_b   1.000
_cell.length_c   1.000
_cell.angle_alpha   90.00
_cell.angle_beta   90.00
_cell.angle_gamma   90.00
#
_symmetry.space_group_name_H-M   'P 1'
#
loop_
_entity.id
_entity.type
_entity.pdbx_description
1 polymer ?
#
loop_
_entity_poly.entity_id
_entity_poly.type
_entity_poly.pdbx_seq_one_letter_code
_entity_poly.pdbx_strand_id
1 'polypeptide(L)'
;MDKFLELKRAVETVEIVDTHAHNIVALHSNLPFISCFSEAKEEDETIDFKRSLNEIAELYGSKLSVNAVQESRQHLGLESSANTCFKAARISALLIDDGLDLDKKLDIKWHEHFAPKVGRILQIEDVAKKILEKCTAFIQYALWSHDDGEADKVTAFKSIVAYRTGLAINTDVTVKEAEGGLSEVLCGGNAVRISNKSFLDYIFMHALVVAQSYDLPMQIDTGFGEKDLDLRLANPLNLRNLLEDKRFTKNRLVLLHVSYPFSKEASYLASVYPQVYLDFGLAIPKLRYHRMISSVKELMDFAPINKVMFSTDGFAFAESFYLGARIAREVVFSVLRDACIDGDLSIPEALAVVKDIFAETAKQFYKLDVSSRYSDVIPQQRFNSSVRKDGLGLTVECMGLTSVCDDLTYDTWLPASGEARTVPDLSTKCRVPWAKHQEMVLTDMLTESGKPWHYCPRDVLCRFSKILEDEYGLVMDVGVEVEFYILKTIVADDKEVMQSLDRTPYCSTAAIDAASSVLNEIVACLQSLNITIEQIHSESGKGQFEIVLGYTDAITQADNLVYTHEIIKGIARKHGLLATFMPKYSPDSSWPYREDQSVHDVGSGSHVHISLSKNGENVFTASSDYNRYGMSKFGESFMAGVLSHVRSICVFSCPLPISPPGTNGAVTNFELRTFDGCANPPLGFAALLVAGIDGLRNNLKIADPA
;
A
#
# COMPACT_ATOMS: atom_id res chain seq x y z
N MET A 1 18.24 5.92 -31.88
CA MET A 1 17.57 6.00 -30.56
C MET A 1 18.56 5.54 -29.53
N ASP A 2 18.71 6.28 -28.43
CA ASP A 2 19.57 5.87 -27.31
C ASP A 2 19.06 4.54 -26.74
N LYS A 3 19.90 3.50 -26.76
CA LYS A 3 19.56 2.12 -26.38
C LYS A 3 18.99 2.03 -24.95
N PHE A 4 19.37 2.96 -24.08
CA PHE A 4 19.01 2.96 -22.66
C PHE A 4 18.02 4.06 -22.27
N LEU A 5 17.34 4.68 -23.25
CA LEU A 5 16.41 5.78 -23.01
C LEU A 5 15.26 5.38 -22.08
N GLU A 6 14.72 4.16 -22.22
CA GLU A 6 13.65 3.64 -21.37
C GLU A 6 14.11 3.47 -19.91
N LEU A 7 15.30 2.88 -19.71
CA LEU A 7 15.90 2.73 -18.39
C LEU A 7 16.15 4.10 -17.73
N LYS A 8 16.68 5.06 -18.50
CA LYS A 8 16.89 6.43 -18.01
C LYS A 8 15.58 7.07 -17.56
N ARG A 9 14.53 6.99 -18.38
CA ARG A 9 13.21 7.51 -18.04
C ARG A 9 12.65 6.85 -16.79
N ALA A 10 12.72 5.52 -16.68
CA ALA A 10 12.21 4.80 -15.53
C ALA A 10 12.90 5.24 -14.23
N VAL A 11 14.22 5.39 -14.24
CA VAL A 11 14.99 5.89 -13.09
C VAL A 11 14.65 7.35 -12.76
N GLU A 12 14.36 8.20 -13.75
CA GLU A 12 13.96 9.59 -13.53
C GLU A 12 12.52 9.73 -12.99
N THR A 13 11.61 8.84 -13.38
CA THR A 13 10.17 8.95 -13.06
C THR A 13 9.70 8.09 -11.89
N VAL A 14 10.48 7.08 -11.47
CA VAL A 14 10.08 6.22 -10.34
C VAL A 14 9.87 7.03 -9.07
N GLU A 15 8.80 6.73 -8.34
CA GLU A 15 8.59 7.30 -7.00
C GLU A 15 9.46 6.57 -5.98
N ILE A 16 9.96 7.31 -4.99
CA ILE A 16 10.91 6.81 -4.00
C ILE A 16 10.23 6.60 -2.66
N VAL A 17 10.45 5.43 -2.07
CA VAL A 17 10.31 5.20 -0.63
C VAL A 17 11.65 5.50 0.02
N ASP A 18 11.73 6.60 0.77
CA ASP A 18 12.92 6.96 1.53
C ASP A 18 12.89 6.24 2.89
N THR A 19 13.67 5.15 2.99
CA THR A 19 13.57 4.21 4.12
C THR A 19 14.29 4.64 5.38
N HIS A 20 15.11 5.69 5.33
CA HIS A 20 15.80 6.22 6.49
C HIS A 20 16.20 7.68 6.27
N ALA A 21 15.72 8.55 7.14
CA ALA A 21 16.07 9.96 7.20
C ALA A 21 15.81 10.52 8.61
N HIS A 22 16.11 11.80 8.81
CA HIS A 22 15.97 12.49 10.08
C HIS A 22 15.10 13.75 9.97
N ASN A 23 14.67 14.30 11.10
CA ASN A 23 13.82 15.50 11.11
C ASN A 23 14.46 16.71 10.42
N ILE A 24 13.62 17.48 9.72
CA ILE A 24 13.94 18.83 9.25
C ILE A 24 13.90 19.81 10.43
N VAL A 25 14.75 20.84 10.39
CA VAL A 25 14.78 21.90 11.40
C VAL A 25 14.13 23.19 10.91
N ALA A 26 13.64 24.00 11.85
CA ALA A 26 13.08 25.31 11.55
C ALA A 26 14.11 26.26 10.89
N LEU A 27 13.65 27.23 10.09
CA LEU A 27 14.50 28.23 9.41
C LEU A 27 15.48 28.98 10.31
N HIS A 28 15.11 29.18 11.57
CA HIS A 28 15.87 29.92 12.57
C HIS A 28 16.65 28.99 13.51
N SER A 29 16.87 27.74 13.11
CA SER A 29 17.80 26.82 13.77
C SER A 29 19.22 27.39 13.76
N ASN A 30 19.99 27.07 14.79
CA ASN A 30 21.40 27.42 14.89
C ASN A 30 22.31 26.49 14.05
N LEU A 31 21.73 25.47 13.40
CA LEU A 31 22.49 24.59 12.52
C LEU A 31 22.95 25.35 11.26
N PRO A 32 24.25 25.34 10.95
CA PRO A 32 24.76 26.05 9.79
C PRO A 32 24.34 25.33 8.51
N PHE A 33 23.78 26.05 7.54
CA PHE A 33 23.29 25.45 6.28
C PHE A 33 24.37 24.66 5.53
N ILE A 34 25.64 24.99 5.75
CA ILE A 34 26.76 24.25 5.16
C ILE A 34 26.80 22.77 5.54
N SER A 35 26.21 22.38 6.69
CA SER A 35 26.16 20.97 7.10
C SER A 35 25.25 20.13 6.19
N CYS A 36 24.42 20.75 5.35
CA CYS A 36 23.71 20.05 4.28
C CYS A 36 24.68 19.37 3.29
N PHE A 37 25.86 19.97 3.10
CA PHE A 37 26.84 19.52 2.11
C PHE A 37 27.91 18.59 2.71
N SER A 38 28.35 18.84 3.94
CA SER A 38 29.47 18.14 4.57
C SER A 38 29.16 17.73 6.00
N GLU A 39 29.64 16.55 6.39
CA GLU A 39 29.68 16.11 7.80
C GLU A 39 30.73 16.88 8.61
N ALA A 40 31.71 17.50 7.94
CA ALA A 40 32.69 18.36 8.58
C ALA A 40 32.08 19.75 8.81
N LYS A 41 32.37 20.34 9.99
CA LYS A 41 31.84 21.65 10.41
C LYS A 41 32.51 22.85 9.73
N GLU A 42 33.41 22.63 8.77
CA GLU A 42 34.21 23.68 8.10
C GLU A 42 33.96 23.70 6.58
N GLU A 43 34.20 24.86 5.94
CA GLU A 43 34.16 25.05 4.49
C GLU A 43 35.28 24.24 3.81
N ASP A 44 35.05 22.95 3.61
CA ASP A 44 35.94 22.11 2.82
C ASP A 44 35.53 22.17 1.34
N GLU A 45 36.46 22.54 0.45
CA GLU A 45 36.29 22.52 -1.01
C GLU A 45 36.28 21.09 -1.59
N THR A 46 35.55 20.17 -0.97
CA THR A 46 35.44 18.79 -1.42
C THR A 46 34.64 18.71 -2.73
N ILE A 47 34.80 17.59 -3.45
CA ILE A 47 34.12 17.41 -4.75
C ILE A 47 32.63 17.13 -4.58
N ASP A 48 32.25 16.45 -3.50
CA ASP A 48 30.86 16.30 -3.07
C ASP A 48 30.24 17.66 -2.73
N PHE A 49 30.92 18.53 -1.96
CA PHE A 49 30.45 19.89 -1.69
C PHE A 49 30.17 20.66 -2.99
N LYS A 50 31.12 20.71 -3.93
CA LYS A 50 30.95 21.43 -5.21
C LYS A 50 29.83 20.85 -6.07
N ARG A 51 29.70 19.52 -6.14
CA ARG A 51 28.61 18.85 -6.88
C ARG A 51 27.25 19.19 -6.28
N SER A 52 27.11 19.02 -4.97
CA SER A 52 25.87 19.26 -4.25
C SER A 52 25.46 20.74 -4.30
N LEU A 53 26.43 21.67 -4.25
CA LEU A 53 26.15 23.09 -4.40
C LEU A 53 25.64 23.44 -5.81
N ASN A 54 26.21 22.84 -6.86
CA ASN A 54 25.71 23.00 -8.23
C ASN A 54 24.25 22.53 -8.35
N GLU A 55 23.94 21.34 -7.82
CA GLU A 55 22.60 20.74 -7.90
C GLU A 55 21.53 21.59 -7.22
N ILE A 56 21.82 22.14 -6.02
CA ILE A 56 20.86 23.00 -5.33
C ILE A 56 20.76 24.38 -6.00
N ALA A 57 21.88 24.94 -6.46
CA ALA A 57 21.86 26.21 -7.18
C ALA A 57 21.02 26.11 -8.46
N GLU A 58 21.12 25.00 -9.18
CA GLU A 58 20.26 24.71 -10.34
C GLU A 58 18.80 24.53 -9.94
N LEU A 59 18.52 23.75 -8.89
CA LEU A 59 17.15 23.54 -8.38
C LEU A 59 16.45 24.86 -8.02
N TYR A 60 17.19 25.80 -7.41
CA TYR A 60 16.65 27.10 -7.01
C TYR A 60 16.80 28.19 -8.07
N GLY A 61 17.47 27.92 -9.19
CA GLY A 61 17.81 28.93 -10.20
C GLY A 61 18.66 30.09 -9.63
N SER A 62 19.50 29.80 -8.63
CA SER A 62 20.31 30.79 -7.94
C SER A 62 21.73 30.89 -8.51
N LYS A 63 22.50 31.89 -8.06
CA LYS A 63 23.94 31.96 -8.38
C LYS A 63 24.68 30.83 -7.65
N LEU A 64 25.77 30.35 -8.26
CA LEU A 64 26.60 29.31 -7.67
C LEU A 64 27.44 29.84 -6.48
N SER A 65 26.83 29.91 -5.31
CA SER A 65 27.50 30.13 -4.02
C SER A 65 26.60 29.69 -2.87
N VAL A 66 27.18 29.27 -1.73
CA VAL A 66 26.41 28.89 -0.53
C VAL A 66 25.52 30.04 -0.07
N ASN A 67 26.04 31.27 -0.06
CA ASN A 67 25.29 32.46 0.34
C ASN A 67 24.09 32.71 -0.57
N ALA A 68 24.24 32.59 -1.90
CA ALA A 68 23.13 32.82 -2.81
C ALA A 68 22.04 31.74 -2.68
N VAL A 69 22.43 30.47 -2.51
CA VAL A 69 21.48 29.38 -2.23
C VAL A 69 20.76 29.61 -0.90
N GLN A 70 21.48 30.00 0.13
CA GLN A 70 20.91 30.29 1.44
C GLN A 70 19.95 31.49 1.41
N GLU A 71 20.28 32.55 0.68
CA GLU A 71 19.40 33.70 0.44
C GLU A 71 18.12 33.28 -0.30
N SER A 72 18.24 32.49 -1.37
CA SER A 72 17.09 31.93 -2.09
C SER A 72 16.20 31.09 -1.18
N ARG A 73 16.80 30.22 -0.36
CA ARG A 73 16.09 29.41 0.64
C ARG A 73 15.34 30.26 1.65
N GLN A 74 15.98 31.31 2.17
CA GLN A 74 15.36 32.25 3.12
C GLN A 74 14.19 33.02 2.47
N HIS A 75 14.34 33.41 1.19
CA HIS A 75 13.29 34.13 0.46
C HIS A 75 12.07 33.25 0.16
N LEU A 76 12.28 31.98 -0.22
CA LEU A 76 11.20 31.02 -0.48
C LEU A 76 10.42 30.65 0.79
N GLY A 77 11.12 30.60 1.93
CA GLY A 77 10.57 30.08 3.17
C GLY A 77 10.63 28.55 3.25
N LEU A 78 10.48 28.01 4.46
CA LEU A 78 10.76 26.60 4.78
C LEU A 78 9.86 25.62 4.02
N GLU A 79 8.57 25.91 3.99
CA GLU A 79 7.57 25.03 3.39
C GLU A 79 7.70 25.01 1.86
N SER A 80 7.91 26.17 1.24
CA SER A 80 8.13 26.27 -0.21
C SER A 80 9.45 25.62 -0.64
N SER A 81 10.53 25.83 0.13
CA SER A 81 11.82 25.21 -0.17
C SER A 81 11.76 23.69 -0.01
N ALA A 82 11.10 23.20 1.06
CA ALA A 82 10.84 21.77 1.26
C ALA A 82 9.98 21.19 0.13
N ASN A 83 8.86 21.82 -0.22
CA ASN A 83 8.00 21.37 -1.32
C ASN A 83 8.75 21.28 -2.65
N THR A 84 9.65 22.24 -2.92
CA THR A 84 10.50 22.22 -4.12
C THR A 84 11.43 21.01 -4.11
N CYS A 85 12.10 20.74 -2.98
CA CYS A 85 13.02 19.61 -2.83
C CYS A 85 12.30 18.26 -2.93
N PHE A 86 11.22 18.06 -2.16
CA PHE A 86 10.49 16.79 -2.12
C PHE A 86 9.80 16.45 -3.44
N LYS A 87 9.22 17.45 -4.13
CA LYS A 87 8.65 17.25 -5.48
C LYS A 87 9.72 16.85 -6.49
N ALA A 88 10.88 17.52 -6.46
CA ALA A 88 11.97 17.19 -7.35
C ALA A 88 12.60 15.82 -7.02
N ALA A 89 12.58 15.41 -5.75
CA ALA A 89 13.02 14.09 -5.30
C ALA A 89 12.03 12.97 -5.65
N ARG A 90 10.74 13.29 -5.81
CA ARG A 90 9.61 12.35 -6.01
C ARG A 90 9.51 11.30 -4.90
N ILE A 91 9.58 11.75 -3.64
CA ILE A 91 9.44 10.87 -2.47
C ILE A 91 7.95 10.63 -2.22
N SER A 92 7.51 9.37 -2.25
CA SER A 92 6.12 8.95 -2.02
C SER A 92 5.89 8.40 -0.60
N ALA A 93 6.94 7.93 0.06
CA ALA A 93 6.91 7.59 1.48
C ALA A 93 8.24 7.96 2.14
N LEU A 94 8.18 8.37 3.41
CA LEU A 94 9.33 8.83 4.18
C LEU A 94 9.34 8.19 5.56
N LEU A 95 10.44 7.52 5.93
CA LEU A 95 10.62 6.96 7.27
C LEU A 95 11.63 7.79 8.06
N ILE A 96 11.20 8.36 9.19
CA ILE A 96 11.99 9.32 9.98
C ILE A 96 12.45 8.69 11.29
N ASP A 97 13.76 8.60 11.47
CA ASP A 97 14.41 8.39 12.76
C ASP A 97 14.43 9.71 13.55
N ASP A 98 13.62 9.73 14.61
CA ASP A 98 13.40 10.90 15.46
C ASP A 98 14.34 10.98 16.68
N GLY A 99 15.27 10.04 16.80
CA GLY A 99 16.20 9.96 17.92
C GLY A 99 17.36 10.95 17.85
N LEU A 100 17.64 11.55 16.68
CA LEU A 100 18.67 12.57 16.54
C LEU A 100 18.28 13.87 17.27
N ASP A 101 19.20 14.40 18.07
CA ASP A 101 19.00 15.64 18.83
C ASP A 101 19.44 16.85 17.98
N LEU A 102 18.45 17.58 17.45
CA LEU A 102 18.67 18.69 16.52
C LEU A 102 18.00 19.97 17.06
N ASP A 103 18.71 21.10 16.97
CA ASP A 103 18.17 22.41 17.36
C ASP A 103 16.92 22.75 16.55
N LYS A 104 15.80 22.91 17.24
CA LYS A 104 14.49 23.25 16.65
C LYS A 104 14.02 22.24 15.60
N LYS A 105 14.20 20.95 15.87
CA LYS A 105 13.61 19.88 15.04
C LYS A 105 12.10 19.99 14.98
N LEU A 106 11.56 19.78 13.79
CA LEU A 106 10.12 19.79 13.54
C LEU A 106 9.54 18.41 13.86
N ASP A 107 8.28 18.39 14.28
CA ASP A 107 7.56 17.15 14.56
C ASP A 107 7.43 16.28 13.29
N ILE A 108 7.39 14.96 13.46
CA ILE A 108 7.28 14.01 12.35
C ILE A 108 6.05 14.33 11.49
N LYS A 109 4.92 14.72 12.11
CA LYS A 109 3.68 15.08 11.38
C LYS A 109 3.86 16.27 10.45
N TRP A 110 4.83 17.15 10.70
CA TRP A 110 5.11 18.26 9.79
C TRP A 110 5.55 17.76 8.41
N HIS A 111 6.18 16.59 8.33
CA HIS A 111 6.68 16.03 7.08
C HIS A 111 5.55 15.43 6.21
N GLU A 112 4.36 15.18 6.78
CA GLU A 112 3.17 14.68 6.06
C GLU A 112 2.66 15.68 5.00
N HIS A 113 3.08 16.95 5.05
CA HIS A 113 2.78 17.94 4.01
C HIS A 113 3.50 17.64 2.68
N PHE A 114 4.57 16.84 2.69
CA PHE A 114 5.45 16.65 1.53
C PHE A 114 5.52 15.19 1.04
N ALA A 115 5.20 14.22 1.90
CA ALA A 115 5.13 12.81 1.55
C ALA A 115 3.78 12.22 2.00
N PRO A 116 3.03 11.53 1.12
CA PRO A 116 1.73 10.91 1.45
C PRO A 116 1.77 9.96 2.64
N LYS A 117 2.91 9.28 2.85
CA LYS A 117 3.12 8.37 3.97
C LYS A 117 4.38 8.79 4.73
N VAL A 118 4.23 9.08 6.01
CA VAL A 118 5.36 9.28 6.93
C VAL A 118 5.32 8.20 8.01
N GLY A 119 6.40 7.45 8.15
CA GLY A 119 6.58 6.44 9.20
C GLY A 119 7.60 6.90 10.22
N ARG A 120 7.39 6.56 11.48
CA ARG A 120 8.32 6.84 12.57
C ARG A 120 9.25 5.66 12.78
N ILE A 121 10.54 5.91 12.85
CA ILE A 121 11.58 4.96 13.23
C ILE A 121 12.01 5.33 14.64
N LEU A 122 12.05 4.36 15.56
CA LEU A 122 12.39 4.62 16.95
C LEU A 122 13.81 4.16 17.27
N GLN A 123 14.67 5.11 17.68
CA GLN A 123 16.04 4.82 18.10
C GLN A 123 16.09 4.25 19.52
N ILE A 124 16.57 3.01 19.66
CA ILE A 124 16.51 2.28 20.93
C ILE A 124 17.42 2.88 22.02
N GLU A 125 18.56 3.47 21.64
CA GLU A 125 19.49 4.10 22.59
C GLU A 125 18.93 5.41 23.14
N ASP A 126 18.16 6.16 22.35
CA ASP A 126 17.49 7.39 22.81
C ASP A 126 16.32 7.07 23.76
N VAL A 127 15.55 6.02 23.45
CA VAL A 127 14.52 5.49 24.38
C VAL A 127 15.17 5.11 25.70
N ALA A 128 16.29 4.36 25.65
CA ALA A 128 17.00 3.96 26.84
C ALA A 128 17.46 5.16 27.67
N LYS A 129 18.02 6.19 27.03
CA LYS A 129 18.42 7.46 27.68
C LYS A 129 17.22 8.13 28.37
N LYS A 130 16.09 8.30 27.67
CA LYS A 130 14.88 8.95 28.21
C LYS A 130 14.28 8.21 29.41
N ILE A 131 14.36 6.87 29.43
CA ILE A 131 13.88 6.08 30.58
C ILE A 131 14.84 6.27 31.76
N LEU A 132 16.16 6.27 31.54
CA LEU A 132 17.15 6.48 32.59
C LEU A 132 17.04 7.85 33.26
N GLU A 133 16.62 8.88 32.51
CA GLU A 133 16.33 10.21 33.06
C GLU A 133 15.11 10.20 34.01
N LYS A 134 14.17 9.26 33.82
CA LYS A 134 12.92 9.17 34.60
C LYS A 134 12.99 8.15 35.74
N CYS A 135 13.72 7.04 35.57
CA CYS A 135 13.76 5.94 36.52
C CYS A 135 15.12 5.24 36.50
N THR A 136 15.72 5.06 37.68
CA THR A 136 17.00 4.35 37.85
C THR A 136 16.85 2.82 37.92
N ALA A 137 15.62 2.30 38.08
CA ALA A 137 15.31 0.87 38.09
C ALA A 137 14.96 0.34 36.68
N PHE A 138 15.82 0.64 35.71
CA PHE A 138 15.61 0.43 34.28
C PHE A 138 15.36 -1.02 33.86
N ILE A 139 15.94 -2.01 34.57
CA ILE A 139 15.81 -3.43 34.21
C ILE A 139 14.52 -4.05 34.77
N GLN A 140 13.96 -3.45 35.83
CA GLN A 140 12.67 -3.85 36.40
C GLN A 140 11.49 -3.23 35.65
N TYR A 141 11.70 -2.03 35.10
CA TYR A 141 10.79 -1.43 34.13
C TYR A 141 11.02 -2.16 32.81
N ALA A 142 10.04 -2.93 32.33
CA ALA A 142 10.11 -3.35 30.94
C ALA A 142 10.35 -2.06 30.13
N LEU A 143 11.40 -2.03 29.29
CA LEU A 143 11.66 -0.95 28.32
C LEU A 143 10.38 -0.53 27.57
N TRP A 144 9.39 -1.42 27.58
CA TRP A 144 8.07 -1.34 27.01
C TRP A 144 7.08 -2.05 27.95
N SER A 145 6.77 -1.47 29.13
CA SER A 145 5.55 -1.89 29.84
C SER A 145 4.41 -1.80 28.85
N HIS A 146 3.71 -2.92 28.63
CA HIS A 146 2.71 -3.20 27.58
C HIS A 146 1.50 -2.22 27.50
N ASP A 147 1.57 -1.06 28.14
CA ASP A 147 0.45 -0.16 28.42
C ASP A 147 0.50 1.20 27.67
N ASP A 148 1.60 1.54 26.98
CA ASP A 148 1.75 2.91 26.41
C ASP A 148 1.31 3.08 24.94
N GLY A 149 0.89 2.01 24.24
CA GLY A 149 0.30 2.13 22.88
C GLY A 149 1.19 2.81 21.82
N GLU A 150 2.50 2.94 22.07
CA GLU A 150 3.47 3.56 21.17
C GLU A 150 4.01 2.59 20.11
N ALA A 151 4.09 1.28 20.42
CA ALA A 151 4.57 0.26 19.48
C ALA A 151 3.71 0.17 18.20
N ASP A 152 2.39 0.39 18.33
CA ASP A 152 1.44 0.42 17.20
C ASP A 152 1.59 1.66 16.30
N LYS A 153 2.44 2.63 16.68
CA LYS A 153 2.68 3.89 15.94
C LYS A 153 4.06 3.96 15.30
N VAL A 154 4.89 2.92 15.45
CA VAL A 154 6.27 2.87 14.96
C VAL A 154 6.35 1.92 13.77
N THR A 155 7.14 2.28 12.77
CA THR A 155 7.33 1.51 11.53
C THR A 155 8.57 0.64 11.56
N ALA A 156 9.59 1.04 12.33
CA ALA A 156 10.84 0.29 12.50
C ALA A 156 11.56 0.72 13.79
N PHE A 157 12.49 -0.11 14.25
CA PHE A 157 13.48 0.30 15.25
C PHE A 157 14.80 0.65 14.58
N LYS A 158 15.61 1.47 15.25
CA LYS A 158 16.97 1.82 14.84
C LYS A 158 17.92 1.61 16.01
N SER A 159 19.10 1.08 15.73
CA SER A 159 20.21 1.03 16.65
C SER A 159 21.44 1.73 16.09
N ILE A 160 22.04 2.56 16.94
CA ILE A 160 23.32 3.24 16.70
C ILE A 160 24.48 2.56 17.44
N VAL A 161 24.35 1.26 17.79
CA VAL A 161 25.33 0.54 18.62
C VAL A 161 26.75 0.58 18.05
N ALA A 162 26.89 0.69 16.71
CA ALA A 162 28.17 0.93 16.05
C ALA A 162 28.88 2.19 16.56
N TYR A 163 28.16 3.30 16.75
CA TYR A 163 28.66 4.57 17.30
C TYR A 163 28.98 4.54 18.80
N ARG A 164 28.66 3.43 19.48
CA ARG A 164 28.82 3.28 20.93
C ARG A 164 29.87 2.23 21.25
N THR A 165 29.55 0.96 21.05
CA THR A 165 30.35 -0.18 21.54
C THR A 165 30.70 -1.17 20.44
N GLY A 166 30.31 -0.87 19.19
CA GLY A 166 30.59 -1.71 18.03
C GLY A 166 29.56 -2.80 17.79
N LEU A 167 29.68 -3.44 16.63
CA LEU A 167 28.72 -4.43 16.12
C LEU A 167 28.93 -5.85 16.66
N ALA A 168 29.96 -6.08 17.48
CA ALA A 168 30.23 -7.39 18.08
C ALA A 168 29.30 -7.64 19.28
N ILE A 169 28.01 -7.84 19.03
CA ILE A 169 26.98 -7.99 20.08
C ILE A 169 27.20 -9.30 20.86
N ASN A 170 27.30 -9.20 22.19
CA ASN A 170 27.32 -10.37 23.07
C ASN A 170 25.89 -10.90 23.28
N THR A 171 25.56 -12.00 22.62
CA THR A 171 24.25 -12.64 22.72
C THR A 171 24.00 -13.34 24.06
N ASP A 172 25.06 -13.62 24.82
CA ASP A 172 25.00 -14.35 26.09
C ASP A 172 25.04 -13.44 27.31
N VAL A 173 24.91 -12.12 27.12
CA VAL A 173 24.93 -11.14 28.20
C VAL A 173 23.82 -11.43 29.22
N THR A 174 24.23 -11.55 30.48
CA THR A 174 23.30 -11.84 31.57
C THR A 174 22.66 -10.57 32.12
N VAL A 175 21.48 -10.70 32.73
CA VAL A 175 20.80 -9.60 33.43
C VAL A 175 21.73 -8.94 34.46
N LYS A 176 22.52 -9.74 35.20
CA LYS A 176 23.45 -9.26 36.21
C LYS A 176 24.59 -8.41 35.62
N GLU A 177 25.12 -8.79 34.46
CA GLU A 177 26.14 -7.99 33.76
C GLU A 177 25.55 -6.69 33.22
N ALA A 178 24.31 -6.73 32.73
CA ALA A 178 23.59 -5.53 32.31
C ALA A 178 23.30 -4.59 33.50
N GLU A 179 22.90 -5.10 34.66
CA GLU A 179 22.71 -4.34 35.90
C GLU A 179 24.01 -3.69 36.40
N GLY A 180 25.12 -4.44 36.33
CA GLY A 180 26.45 -3.90 36.61
C GLY A 180 26.82 -2.77 35.66
N GLY A 181 26.63 -2.98 34.36
CA GLY A 181 26.90 -1.97 33.34
C GLY A 181 26.01 -0.73 33.45
N LEU A 182 24.73 -0.90 33.78
CA LEU A 182 23.81 0.19 34.08
C LEU A 182 24.30 1.02 35.28
N SER A 183 24.75 0.35 36.34
CA SER A 183 25.28 1.02 37.53
C SER A 183 26.51 1.87 37.19
N GLU A 184 27.42 1.37 36.35
CA GLU A 184 28.56 2.14 35.86
C GLU A 184 28.15 3.38 35.06
N VAL A 185 27.15 3.26 34.17
CA VAL A 185 26.61 4.39 33.40
C VAL A 185 26.04 5.46 34.32
N LEU A 186 25.30 5.07 35.37
CA LEU A 186 24.74 5.99 36.35
C LEU A 186 25.81 6.66 37.22
N CYS A 187 26.85 5.92 37.63
CA CYS A 187 27.95 6.45 38.43
C CYS A 187 28.92 7.36 37.65
N GLY A 188 29.02 7.19 36.33
CA GLY A 188 29.94 7.93 35.46
C GLY A 188 29.59 9.41 35.22
N GLY A 189 28.48 9.92 35.77
CA GLY A 189 28.11 11.34 35.77
C GLY A 189 27.66 11.93 34.41
N ASN A 190 27.85 11.20 33.31
CA ASN A 190 27.39 11.57 31.96
C ASN A 190 26.25 10.65 31.51
N ALA A 191 25.07 10.77 32.13
CA ALA A 191 23.86 10.01 31.76
C ALA A 191 23.37 10.26 30.30
N VAL A 192 23.96 11.24 29.61
CA VAL A 192 23.59 11.63 28.24
C VAL A 192 24.10 10.64 27.17
N ARG A 193 25.18 9.89 27.43
CA ARG A 193 25.77 8.95 26.46
C ARG A 193 26.02 7.57 27.06
N ILE A 194 25.05 6.67 26.87
CA ILE A 194 25.19 5.24 27.20
C ILE A 194 26.38 4.66 26.42
N SER A 195 27.36 4.12 27.14
CA SER A 195 28.64 3.63 26.58
C SER A 195 29.11 2.30 27.17
N ASN A 196 28.39 1.72 28.14
CA ASN A 196 28.71 0.39 28.66
C ASN A 196 28.20 -0.69 27.69
N LYS A 197 29.10 -1.59 27.31
CA LYS A 197 28.84 -2.64 26.31
C LYS A 197 27.83 -3.67 26.78
N SER A 198 27.96 -4.20 27.99
CA SER A 198 27.04 -5.22 28.50
C SER A 198 25.61 -4.69 28.56
N PHE A 199 25.45 -3.42 28.96
CA PHE A 199 24.14 -2.80 29.01
C PHE A 199 23.56 -2.53 27.61
N LEU A 200 24.35 -2.04 26.66
CA LEU A 200 23.89 -1.81 25.28
C LEU A 200 23.57 -3.11 24.55
N ASP A 201 24.42 -4.13 24.65
CA ASP A 201 24.17 -5.44 24.06
C ASP A 201 22.86 -6.03 24.63
N TYR A 202 22.61 -5.87 25.93
CA TYR A 202 21.36 -6.30 26.57
C TYR A 202 20.14 -5.55 26.03
N ILE A 203 20.18 -4.22 25.95
CA ILE A 203 19.09 -3.40 25.37
C ILE A 203 18.82 -3.80 23.92
N PHE A 204 19.87 -3.95 23.13
CA PHE A 204 19.77 -4.33 21.72
C PHE A 204 19.05 -5.68 21.56
N MET A 205 19.44 -6.68 22.36
CA MET A 205 18.84 -8.01 22.36
C MET A 205 17.37 -7.97 22.79
N HIS A 206 17.04 -7.20 23.83
CA HIS A 206 15.64 -6.98 24.25
C HIS A 206 14.82 -6.28 23.18
N ALA A 207 15.37 -5.27 22.52
CA ALA A 207 14.70 -4.57 21.44
C ALA A 207 14.42 -5.51 20.26
N LEU A 208 15.30 -6.48 19.95
CA LEU A 208 15.03 -7.49 18.93
C LEU A 208 13.90 -8.46 19.33
N VAL A 209 13.80 -8.85 20.61
CA VAL A 209 12.66 -9.66 21.08
C VAL A 209 11.34 -8.90 20.91
N VAL A 210 11.34 -7.60 21.26
CA VAL A 210 10.16 -6.74 21.06
C VAL A 210 9.86 -6.57 19.57
N ALA A 211 10.86 -6.25 18.74
CA ALA A 211 10.70 -6.10 17.30
C ALA A 211 10.09 -7.35 16.67
N GLN A 212 10.55 -8.54 17.07
CA GLN A 212 9.99 -9.80 16.58
C GLN A 212 8.53 -10.01 17.03
N SER A 213 8.16 -9.57 18.23
CA SER A 213 6.81 -9.72 18.78
C SER A 213 5.78 -8.83 18.08
N TYR A 214 6.21 -7.65 17.60
CA TYR A 214 5.38 -6.71 16.82
C TYR A 214 5.61 -6.80 15.31
N ASP A 215 6.46 -7.74 14.86
CA ASP A 215 6.92 -7.87 13.47
C ASP A 215 7.42 -6.54 12.88
N LEU A 216 8.28 -5.85 13.63
CA LEU A 216 8.96 -4.64 13.21
C LEU A 216 10.39 -4.94 12.75
N PRO A 217 10.88 -4.28 11.69
CA PRO A 217 12.28 -4.38 11.30
C PRO A 217 13.19 -3.56 12.23
N MET A 218 14.47 -3.94 12.26
CA MET A 218 15.54 -3.23 12.97
C MET A 218 16.57 -2.71 11.96
N GLN A 219 16.77 -1.41 11.94
CA GLN A 219 17.84 -0.76 11.21
C GLN A 219 19.10 -0.67 12.07
N ILE A 220 20.27 -0.92 11.48
CA ILE A 220 21.54 -0.95 12.19
C ILE A 220 22.54 -0.09 11.43
N ASP A 221 23.13 0.90 12.10
CA ASP A 221 24.24 1.64 11.52
C ASP A 221 25.46 0.76 11.32
N THR A 222 26.07 0.86 10.15
CA THR A 222 27.27 0.10 9.80
C THR A 222 28.24 0.94 8.99
N GLY A 223 29.54 0.71 9.19
CA GLY A 223 30.58 1.37 8.41
C GLY A 223 30.67 2.88 8.64
N PHE A 224 30.15 3.68 7.71
CA PHE A 224 30.47 5.09 7.54
C PHE A 224 29.77 5.97 8.58
N GLY A 225 30.48 6.95 9.15
CA GLY A 225 29.94 7.84 10.17
C GLY A 225 30.91 8.93 10.64
N GLU A 226 30.45 9.77 11.56
CA GLU A 226 31.21 10.90 12.12
C GLU A 226 32.42 10.47 12.99
N LYS A 227 33.20 11.46 13.44
CA LYS A 227 34.44 11.30 14.25
C LYS A 227 34.29 10.38 15.48
N ASP A 228 33.10 10.28 16.02
CA ASP A 228 32.80 9.51 17.23
C ASP A 228 32.65 8.00 16.97
N LEU A 229 32.65 7.56 15.70
CA LEU A 229 32.54 6.17 15.30
C LEU A 229 33.94 5.51 15.21
N ASP A 230 34.13 4.40 15.92
CA ASP A 230 35.29 3.54 15.69
C ASP A 230 35.02 2.60 14.50
N LEU A 231 35.49 3.01 13.32
CA LEU A 231 35.29 2.27 12.07
C LEU A 231 35.76 0.81 12.15
N ARG A 232 36.74 0.48 13.01
CA ARG A 232 37.23 -0.90 13.20
C ARG A 232 36.15 -1.81 13.80
N LEU A 233 35.29 -1.23 14.64
CA LEU A 233 34.21 -1.94 15.33
C LEU A 233 32.88 -1.91 14.55
N ALA A 234 32.82 -1.12 13.49
CA ALA A 234 31.64 -0.92 12.64
C ALA A 234 31.58 -1.88 11.43
N ASN A 235 32.46 -2.88 11.36
CA ASN A 235 32.41 -3.93 10.33
C ASN A 235 31.20 -4.86 10.60
N PRO A 236 30.28 -5.04 9.62
CA PRO A 236 29.07 -5.81 9.81
C PRO A 236 29.31 -7.31 10.04
N LEU A 237 30.48 -7.87 9.68
CA LEU A 237 30.82 -9.27 9.99
C LEU A 237 30.81 -9.57 11.50
N ASN A 238 30.99 -8.55 12.34
CA ASN A 238 30.91 -8.70 13.79
C ASN A 238 29.50 -9.10 14.26
N LEU A 239 28.46 -8.91 13.44
CA LEU A 239 27.09 -9.35 13.73
C LEU A 239 26.89 -10.86 13.58
N ARG A 240 27.90 -11.62 13.11
CA ARG A 240 27.76 -13.06 12.86
C ARG A 240 27.15 -13.84 14.03
N ASN A 241 27.61 -13.61 15.25
CA ASN A 241 27.08 -14.31 16.43
C ASN A 241 25.59 -14.04 16.63
N LEU A 242 25.15 -12.80 16.38
CA LEU A 242 23.74 -12.41 16.43
C LEU A 242 22.94 -13.08 15.31
N LEU A 243 23.46 -13.08 14.09
CA LEU A 243 22.79 -13.64 12.91
C LEU A 243 22.64 -15.17 12.98
N GLU A 244 23.59 -15.85 13.62
CA GLU A 244 23.56 -17.31 13.85
C GLU A 244 22.78 -17.71 15.12
N ASP A 245 22.38 -16.75 15.96
CA ASP A 245 21.55 -17.01 17.15
C ASP A 245 20.11 -17.32 16.75
N LYS A 246 19.66 -18.53 17.08
CA LYS A 246 18.33 -19.05 16.76
C LYS A 246 17.19 -18.14 17.24
N ARG A 247 17.40 -17.37 18.31
CA ARG A 247 16.39 -16.45 18.85
C ARG A 247 16.04 -15.31 17.89
N PHE A 248 16.97 -14.90 17.02
CA PHE A 248 16.83 -13.71 16.18
C PHE A 248 16.85 -14.01 14.67
N THR A 249 16.82 -15.28 14.29
CA THR A 249 16.78 -15.70 12.87
C THR A 249 15.57 -15.17 12.09
N LYS A 250 14.50 -14.77 12.76
CA LYS A 250 13.29 -14.20 12.14
C LYS A 250 13.24 -12.66 12.18
N ASN A 251 14.19 -12.00 12.85
CA ASN A 251 14.22 -10.54 12.90
C ASN A 251 14.62 -9.98 11.55
N ARG A 252 13.80 -9.08 10.99
CA ARG A 252 14.11 -8.38 9.75
C ARG A 252 15.13 -7.27 10.03
N LEU A 253 16.35 -7.39 9.51
CA LEU A 253 17.45 -6.47 9.77
C LEU A 253 17.82 -5.73 8.49
N VAL A 254 18.11 -4.43 8.58
CA VAL A 254 18.72 -3.66 7.49
C VAL A 254 20.02 -3.01 7.94
N LEU A 255 21.07 -3.20 7.15
CA LEU A 255 22.37 -2.58 7.37
C LEU A 255 22.43 -1.28 6.57
N LEU A 256 22.58 -0.16 7.27
CA LEU A 256 22.55 1.17 6.65
C LEU A 256 23.91 1.57 6.08
N HIS A 257 23.87 2.51 5.13
CA HIS A 257 25.00 3.27 4.63
C HIS A 257 26.02 2.51 3.77
N VAL A 258 25.56 1.52 3.00
CA VAL A 258 26.43 0.59 2.21
C VAL A 258 27.40 -0.19 3.11
N SER A 259 27.26 -0.08 4.44
CA SER A 259 28.31 -0.44 5.39
C SER A 259 29.70 0.12 5.04
N TYR A 260 29.80 1.24 4.30
CA TYR A 260 31.08 1.66 3.70
C TYR A 260 32.18 1.86 4.76
N PRO A 261 33.41 1.32 4.59
CA PRO A 261 33.96 0.71 3.37
C PRO A 261 33.77 -0.82 3.27
N PHE A 262 32.88 -1.42 4.07
CA PHE A 262 32.63 -2.86 4.17
C PHE A 262 31.45 -3.34 3.31
N SER A 263 31.27 -2.73 2.13
CA SER A 263 30.20 -3.03 1.17
C SER A 263 30.16 -4.50 0.78
N LYS A 264 31.34 -5.11 0.55
CA LYS A 264 31.48 -6.51 0.15
C LYS A 264 31.07 -7.46 1.26
N GLU A 265 31.47 -7.16 2.49
CA GLU A 265 31.08 -7.91 3.67
C GLU A 265 29.56 -7.85 3.87
N ALA A 266 28.96 -6.67 3.72
CA ALA A 266 27.52 -6.50 3.81
C ALA A 266 26.78 -7.29 2.72
N SER A 267 27.27 -7.22 1.48
CA SER A 267 26.76 -8.00 0.34
C SER A 267 26.77 -9.50 0.62
N TYR A 268 27.90 -10.02 1.13
CA TYR A 268 28.02 -11.42 1.53
C TYR A 268 27.05 -11.81 2.66
N LEU A 269 26.86 -10.94 3.66
CA LEU A 269 25.91 -11.24 4.73
C LEU A 269 24.47 -11.31 4.20
N ALA A 270 24.06 -10.40 3.32
CA ALA A 270 22.71 -10.42 2.74
C ALA A 270 22.47 -11.63 1.82
N SER A 271 23.53 -12.17 1.19
CA SER A 271 23.44 -13.37 0.37
C SER A 271 23.32 -14.66 1.18
N VAL A 272 23.91 -14.70 2.38
CA VAL A 272 23.94 -15.90 3.23
C VAL A 272 22.80 -15.91 4.26
N TYR A 273 22.43 -14.75 4.80
CA TYR A 273 21.44 -14.63 5.86
C TYR A 273 20.11 -14.12 5.30
N PRO A 274 19.02 -14.91 5.35
CA PRO A 274 17.72 -14.52 4.80
C PRO A 274 17.20 -13.21 5.41
N GLN A 275 17.55 -12.98 6.67
CA GLN A 275 17.01 -11.88 7.47
C GLN A 275 17.77 -10.55 7.34
N VAL A 276 18.84 -10.48 6.53
CA VAL A 276 19.68 -9.28 6.33
C VAL A 276 19.38 -8.60 5.01
N TYR A 277 19.04 -7.31 5.07
CA TYR A 277 18.81 -6.39 3.95
C TYR A 277 19.83 -5.26 3.98
N LEU A 278 19.98 -4.57 2.85
CA LEU A 278 21.01 -3.55 2.65
C LEU A 278 20.37 -2.24 2.20
N ASP A 279 20.92 -1.16 2.72
CA ASP A 279 20.66 0.21 2.28
C ASP A 279 21.95 0.84 1.74
N PHE A 280 21.81 1.83 0.84
CA PHE A 280 22.93 2.59 0.29
C PHE A 280 22.85 4.12 0.47
N GLY A 281 22.01 4.60 1.38
CA GLY A 281 21.96 6.01 1.79
C GLY A 281 23.23 6.51 2.46
N LEU A 282 23.31 7.81 2.77
CA LEU A 282 24.50 8.52 3.30
C LEU A 282 25.74 8.50 2.39
N ALA A 283 26.25 7.32 2.03
CA ALA A 283 27.34 7.15 1.07
C ALA A 283 27.04 7.84 -0.26
N ILE A 284 25.75 7.91 -0.62
CA ILE A 284 25.21 8.80 -1.63
C ILE A 284 24.49 9.96 -0.90
N PRO A 285 24.87 11.23 -1.13
CA PRO A 285 25.74 11.75 -2.18
C PRO A 285 27.20 11.98 -1.76
N LYS A 286 27.64 11.52 -0.58
CA LYS A 286 28.90 11.96 0.05
C LYS A 286 30.16 11.42 -0.63
N LEU A 287 30.12 10.21 -1.19
CA LEU A 287 31.28 9.64 -1.88
C LEU A 287 31.54 10.31 -3.23
N ARG A 288 32.75 10.09 -3.77
CA ARG A 288 33.06 10.45 -5.16
C ARG A 288 32.18 9.65 -6.11
N TYR A 289 31.78 10.24 -7.23
CA TYR A 289 30.82 9.62 -8.17
C TYR A 289 31.16 8.18 -8.56
N HIS A 290 32.40 7.93 -8.97
CA HIS A 290 32.83 6.57 -9.30
C HIS A 290 32.79 5.62 -8.10
N ARG A 291 33.05 6.12 -6.88
CA ARG A 291 32.95 5.33 -5.64
C ARG A 291 31.51 5.05 -5.26
N MET A 292 30.57 5.98 -5.48
CA MET A 292 29.14 5.70 -5.30
C MET A 292 28.69 4.55 -6.21
N ILE A 293 29.09 4.58 -7.49
CA ILE A 293 28.83 3.49 -8.44
C ILE A 293 29.48 2.19 -7.97
N SER A 294 30.78 2.20 -7.62
CA SER A 294 31.46 0.97 -7.21
C SER A 294 30.87 0.38 -5.93
N SER A 295 30.50 1.21 -4.95
CA SER A 295 29.89 0.75 -3.70
C SER A 295 28.53 0.08 -3.92
N VAL A 296 27.68 0.63 -4.79
CA VAL A 296 26.39 0.00 -5.13
C VAL A 296 26.60 -1.29 -5.95
N LYS A 297 27.56 -1.31 -6.87
CA LYS A 297 27.95 -2.57 -7.56
C LYS A 297 28.42 -3.63 -6.56
N GLU A 298 29.28 -3.27 -5.61
CA GLU A 298 29.77 -4.18 -4.57
C GLU A 298 28.65 -4.70 -3.67
N LEU A 299 27.60 -3.91 -3.38
CA LEU A 299 26.41 -4.42 -2.70
C LEU A 299 25.70 -5.48 -3.57
N MET A 300 25.60 -5.27 -4.88
CA MET A 300 24.94 -6.17 -5.82
C MET A 300 25.78 -7.37 -6.27
N ASP A 301 27.07 -7.46 -5.89
CA ASP A 301 27.95 -8.58 -6.26
C ASP A 301 27.41 -9.94 -5.77
N PHE A 302 26.93 -9.99 -4.51
CA PHE A 302 26.36 -11.19 -3.91
C PHE A 302 24.93 -11.02 -3.39
N ALA A 303 24.54 -9.81 -2.99
CA ALA A 303 23.22 -9.60 -2.40
C ALA A 303 22.12 -9.82 -3.45
N PRO A 304 21.05 -10.55 -3.09
CA PRO A 304 19.84 -10.57 -3.90
C PRO A 304 19.33 -9.14 -4.14
N ILE A 305 18.97 -8.84 -5.38
CA ILE A 305 18.56 -7.48 -5.78
C ILE A 305 17.35 -7.02 -4.95
N ASN A 306 16.42 -7.93 -4.67
CA ASN A 306 15.24 -7.69 -3.83
C ASN A 306 15.55 -7.52 -2.32
N LYS A 307 16.82 -7.38 -1.94
CA LYS A 307 17.26 -7.04 -0.58
C LYS A 307 18.00 -5.71 -0.49
N VAL A 308 18.16 -5.01 -1.61
CA VAL A 308 18.85 -3.71 -1.67
C VAL A 308 17.79 -2.62 -1.77
N MET A 309 17.80 -1.68 -0.82
CA MET A 309 16.85 -0.57 -0.73
C MET A 309 17.58 0.77 -0.74
N PHE A 310 16.82 1.83 -0.99
CA PHE A 310 17.31 3.20 -0.93
C PHE A 310 16.86 3.94 0.34
N SER A 311 17.76 4.77 0.87
CA SER A 311 17.44 5.87 1.78
C SER A 311 18.30 7.08 1.45
N THR A 312 17.85 8.27 1.83
CA THR A 312 18.65 9.49 1.64
C THR A 312 19.65 9.71 2.78
N ASP A 313 19.32 9.22 3.98
CA ASP A 313 19.91 9.68 5.25
C ASP A 313 19.84 11.22 5.39
N GLY A 314 18.81 11.83 4.81
CA GLY A 314 18.62 13.27 4.79
C GLY A 314 18.37 13.77 6.21
N PHE A 315 19.15 14.77 6.65
CA PHE A 315 18.97 15.40 7.95
C PHE A 315 18.87 16.93 7.85
N ALA A 316 18.11 17.53 8.77
CA ALA A 316 17.95 18.96 9.05
C ALA A 316 17.42 19.86 7.92
N PHE A 317 17.77 19.62 6.66
CA PHE A 317 17.51 20.48 5.51
C PHE A 317 16.84 19.65 4.41
N ALA A 318 15.73 20.11 3.84
CA ALA A 318 15.03 19.38 2.77
C ALA A 318 15.91 19.13 1.53
N GLU A 319 16.90 19.98 1.35
CA GLU A 319 17.92 19.90 0.32
C GLU A 319 18.77 18.62 0.42
N SER A 320 19.02 18.08 1.62
CA SER A 320 19.79 16.84 1.78
C SER A 320 19.04 15.62 1.23
N PHE A 321 17.73 15.55 1.45
CA PHE A 321 16.83 14.53 0.88
C PHE A 321 16.85 14.59 -0.65
N TYR A 322 16.73 15.80 -1.21
CA TYR A 322 16.78 16.02 -2.64
C TYR A 322 18.11 15.56 -3.24
N LEU A 323 19.23 15.95 -2.63
CA LEU A 323 20.56 15.56 -3.10
C LEU A 323 20.77 14.05 -3.08
N GLY A 324 20.38 13.39 -2.00
CA GLY A 324 20.42 11.92 -1.88
C GLY A 324 19.62 11.26 -3.00
N ALA A 325 18.35 11.63 -3.16
CA ALA A 325 17.46 11.05 -4.17
C ALA A 325 17.93 11.34 -5.61
N ARG A 326 18.37 12.57 -5.90
CA ARG A 326 18.82 12.97 -7.23
C ARG A 326 20.06 12.20 -7.67
N ILE A 327 21.08 12.16 -6.81
CA ILE A 327 22.35 11.53 -7.14
C ILE A 327 22.20 10.00 -7.14
N ALA A 328 21.36 9.44 -6.28
CA ALA A 328 21.04 8.01 -6.29
C ALA A 328 20.45 7.55 -7.62
N ARG A 329 19.56 8.34 -8.24
CA ARG A 329 19.02 8.06 -9.58
C ARG A 329 20.14 7.94 -10.61
N GLU A 330 21.09 8.88 -10.64
CA GLU A 330 22.21 8.80 -11.60
C GLU A 330 23.11 7.59 -11.37
N VAL A 331 23.36 7.26 -10.10
CA VAL A 331 24.17 6.11 -9.70
C VAL A 331 23.49 4.80 -10.10
N VAL A 332 22.22 4.61 -9.75
CA VAL A 332 21.43 3.41 -10.10
C VAL A 332 21.31 3.27 -11.62
N PHE A 333 21.06 4.36 -12.36
CA PHE A 333 21.08 4.32 -13.82
C PHE A 333 22.41 3.82 -14.36
N SER A 334 23.53 4.33 -13.84
CA SER A 334 24.87 3.92 -14.29
C SER A 334 25.16 2.46 -13.96
N VAL A 335 24.80 2.00 -12.77
CA VAL A 335 24.96 0.60 -12.32
C VAL A 335 24.17 -0.35 -13.23
N LEU A 336 22.88 -0.08 -13.43
CA LEU A 336 22.00 -0.94 -14.22
C LEU A 336 22.31 -0.89 -15.71
N ARG A 337 22.72 0.27 -16.23
CA ARG A 337 23.20 0.40 -17.61
C ARG A 337 24.43 -0.47 -17.83
N ASP A 338 25.41 -0.42 -16.92
CA ASP A 338 26.62 -1.22 -17.04
C ASP A 338 26.29 -2.72 -16.97
N ALA A 339 25.42 -3.15 -16.04
CA ALA A 339 24.92 -4.54 -15.99
C ALA A 339 24.23 -4.97 -17.31
N CYS A 340 23.48 -4.07 -17.95
CA CYS A 340 22.89 -4.35 -19.27
C CYS A 340 23.92 -4.42 -20.42
N ILE A 341 25.04 -3.69 -20.30
CA ILE A 341 26.13 -3.72 -21.29
C ILE A 341 26.92 -5.02 -21.15
N ASP A 342 27.20 -5.42 -19.92
CA ASP A 342 27.96 -6.61 -19.58
C ASP A 342 27.17 -7.90 -19.84
N GLY A 343 25.83 -7.80 -19.91
CA GLY A 343 24.92 -8.89 -20.22
C GLY A 343 24.38 -9.61 -18.97
N ASP A 344 24.60 -9.04 -17.79
CA ASP A 344 24.10 -9.56 -16.51
C ASP A 344 22.59 -9.35 -16.35
N LEU A 345 22.05 -8.30 -16.99
CA LEU A 345 20.61 -7.99 -17.01
C LEU A 345 20.14 -7.63 -18.42
N SER A 346 18.91 -8.02 -18.76
CA SER A 346 18.18 -7.42 -19.87
C SER A 346 17.60 -6.06 -19.48
N ILE A 347 17.25 -5.23 -20.47
CA ILE A 347 16.60 -3.94 -20.22
C ILE A 347 15.28 -4.10 -19.41
N PRO A 348 14.38 -5.05 -19.74
CA PRO A 348 13.17 -5.27 -18.94
C PRO A 348 13.46 -5.66 -17.48
N GLU A 349 14.47 -6.51 -17.24
CA GLU A 349 14.88 -6.86 -15.87
C GLU A 349 15.41 -5.63 -15.14
N ALA A 350 16.28 -4.83 -15.77
CA ALA A 350 16.76 -3.59 -15.19
C ALA A 350 15.63 -2.62 -14.83
N LEU A 351 14.57 -2.52 -15.65
CA LEU A 351 13.38 -1.71 -15.35
C LEU A 351 12.64 -2.20 -14.09
N ALA A 352 12.55 -3.52 -13.88
CA ALA A 352 11.98 -4.08 -12.66
C ALA A 352 12.86 -3.76 -11.45
N VAL A 353 14.17 -3.92 -11.58
CA VAL A 353 15.15 -3.60 -10.52
C VAL A 353 15.07 -2.14 -10.07
N VAL A 354 14.80 -1.19 -10.99
CA VAL A 354 14.57 0.22 -10.62
C VAL A 354 13.40 0.35 -9.64
N LYS A 355 12.28 -0.34 -9.89
CA LYS A 355 11.11 -0.30 -9.02
C LYS A 355 11.39 -0.96 -7.67
N ASP A 356 12.11 -2.08 -7.67
CA ASP A 356 12.45 -2.82 -6.46
C ASP A 356 13.33 -1.98 -5.52
N ILE A 357 14.45 -1.46 -6.04
CA ILE A 357 15.43 -0.68 -5.28
C ILE A 357 14.82 0.59 -4.68
N PHE A 358 14.02 1.32 -5.46
CA PHE A 358 13.48 2.61 -5.03
C PHE A 358 12.15 2.52 -4.29
N ALA A 359 11.40 1.42 -4.41
CA ALA A 359 10.05 1.36 -3.86
C ALA A 359 9.63 -0.03 -3.38
N GLU A 360 9.52 -1.03 -4.26
CA GLU A 360 8.75 -2.25 -3.95
C GLU A 360 9.37 -3.09 -2.84
N THR A 361 10.70 -3.21 -2.80
CA THR A 361 11.39 -3.91 -1.70
C THR A 361 11.10 -3.23 -0.36
N ALA A 362 11.14 -1.90 -0.32
CA ALA A 362 10.85 -1.14 0.89
C ALA A 362 9.38 -1.24 1.32
N LYS A 363 8.43 -1.19 0.37
CA LYS A 363 7.00 -1.34 0.68
C LYS A 363 6.71 -2.69 1.33
N GLN A 364 7.28 -3.77 0.78
CA GLN A 364 7.14 -5.12 1.33
C GLN A 364 7.86 -5.23 2.68
N PHE A 365 9.12 -4.79 2.75
CA PHE A 365 9.95 -4.90 3.95
C PHE A 365 9.40 -4.10 5.14
N TYR A 366 8.90 -2.88 4.93
CA TYR A 366 8.34 -2.06 6.02
C TYR A 366 6.81 -2.18 6.14
N LYS A 367 6.17 -3.07 5.35
CA LYS A 367 4.72 -3.23 5.28
C LYS A 367 3.99 -1.90 5.08
N LEU A 368 4.55 -1.07 4.21
CA LEU A 368 3.96 0.22 3.90
C LEU A 368 2.75 -0.02 3.01
N ASP A 369 1.57 0.28 3.55
CA ASP A 369 0.35 0.37 2.73
C ASP A 369 0.45 1.61 1.85
N VAL A 370 1.11 1.45 0.71
CA VAL A 370 1.09 2.40 -0.40
C VAL A 370 0.16 1.87 -1.50
N SER A 371 -0.76 0.96 -1.16
CA SER A 371 -1.71 0.43 -2.15
C SER A 371 -2.59 1.57 -2.63
N SER A 372 -2.50 1.82 -3.93
CA SER A 372 -3.35 2.73 -4.67
C SER A 372 -4.80 2.27 -4.49
N ARG A 373 -5.50 2.90 -3.54
CA ARG A 373 -6.96 2.95 -3.61
C ARG A 373 -7.29 3.70 -4.88
N TYR A 374 -8.07 3.10 -5.78
CA TYR A 374 -8.73 3.85 -6.86
C TYR A 374 -9.88 4.67 -6.26
N SER A 375 -9.53 5.63 -5.42
CA SER A 375 -10.38 6.72 -4.97
C SER A 375 -9.50 7.92 -4.72
N ASP A 376 -9.82 9.04 -5.35
CA ASP A 376 -9.12 10.29 -5.10
C ASP A 376 -9.33 10.73 -3.64
N VAL A 377 -8.26 10.72 -2.85
CA VAL A 377 -8.30 11.20 -1.47
C VAL A 377 -8.20 12.72 -1.48
N ILE A 378 -9.32 13.39 -1.22
CA ILE A 378 -9.40 14.85 -1.24
C ILE A 378 -9.37 15.42 0.19
N PRO A 379 -8.46 16.36 0.50
CA PRO A 379 -8.49 17.07 1.79
C PRO A 379 -9.84 17.75 2.02
N GLN A 380 -10.37 17.67 3.23
CA GLN A 380 -11.70 18.19 3.58
C GLN A 380 -11.89 19.66 3.19
N GLN A 381 -10.84 20.49 3.32
CA GLN A 381 -10.88 21.89 2.91
C GLN A 381 -11.08 22.06 1.39
N ARG A 382 -10.39 21.25 0.57
CA ARG A 382 -10.55 21.25 -0.90
C ARG A 382 -11.93 20.71 -1.28
N PHE A 383 -12.42 19.69 -0.59
CA PHE A 383 -13.76 19.16 -0.78
C PHE A 383 -14.83 20.24 -0.58
N ASN A 384 -14.78 20.93 0.56
CA ASN A 384 -15.75 21.95 0.91
C ASN A 384 -15.67 23.23 0.05
N SER A 385 -14.48 23.59 -0.44
CA SER A 385 -14.27 24.82 -1.20
C SER A 385 -14.60 24.71 -2.69
N SER A 386 -14.33 23.56 -3.31
CA SER A 386 -14.44 23.39 -4.78
C SER A 386 -15.10 22.08 -5.19
N VAL A 387 -14.58 20.93 -4.75
CA VAL A 387 -14.99 19.62 -5.30
C VAL A 387 -16.45 19.30 -5.05
N ARG A 388 -17.01 19.71 -3.89
CA ARG A 388 -18.43 19.55 -3.59
C ARG A 388 -19.35 20.20 -4.63
N LYS A 389 -18.92 21.30 -5.25
CA LYS A 389 -19.71 22.08 -6.21
C LYS A 389 -19.33 21.78 -7.64
N ASP A 390 -18.02 21.79 -7.91
CA ASP A 390 -17.49 21.78 -9.27
C ASP A 390 -17.04 20.37 -9.70
N GLY A 391 -17.04 19.39 -8.80
CA GLY A 391 -16.52 18.05 -9.04
C GLY A 391 -14.99 18.02 -9.12
N LEU A 392 -14.46 16.84 -9.39
CA LEU A 392 -13.04 16.61 -9.65
C LEU A 392 -12.83 16.24 -11.12
N GLY A 393 -11.90 16.93 -11.79
CA GLY A 393 -11.56 16.63 -13.17
C GLY A 393 -10.76 15.32 -13.29
N LEU A 394 -11.20 14.46 -14.20
CA LEU A 394 -10.58 13.20 -14.57
C LEU A 394 -10.39 13.20 -16.09
N THR A 395 -9.21 12.81 -16.56
CA THR A 395 -8.96 12.70 -18.01
C THR A 395 -9.83 11.58 -18.58
N VAL A 396 -10.48 11.83 -19.73
CA VAL A 396 -11.35 10.86 -20.40
C VAL A 396 -10.65 9.51 -20.66
N GLU A 397 -9.36 9.54 -20.97
CA GLU A 397 -8.51 8.36 -21.18
C GLU A 397 -8.44 7.43 -19.96
N CYS A 398 -8.63 7.93 -18.74
CA CYS A 398 -8.64 7.10 -17.53
C CYS A 398 -9.76 6.05 -17.54
N MET A 399 -10.85 6.25 -18.30
CA MET A 399 -11.88 5.23 -18.48
C MET A 399 -11.43 4.03 -19.34
N GLY A 400 -10.29 4.16 -20.03
CA GLY A 400 -9.67 3.06 -20.79
C GLY A 400 -8.78 2.15 -19.95
N LEU A 401 -8.54 2.51 -18.68
CA LEU A 401 -7.74 1.72 -17.76
C LEU A 401 -8.48 0.44 -17.36
N THR A 402 -7.74 -0.67 -17.28
CA THR A 402 -8.31 -1.94 -16.83
C THR A 402 -8.43 -1.98 -15.31
N SER A 403 -9.32 -2.85 -14.80
CA SER A 403 -9.44 -3.09 -13.36
C SER A 403 -8.28 -3.90 -12.74
N VAL A 404 -7.35 -4.39 -13.57
CA VAL A 404 -6.26 -5.30 -13.15
C VAL A 404 -4.86 -4.70 -13.27
N CYS A 405 -4.67 -3.66 -14.08
CA CYS A 405 -3.42 -2.91 -14.18
C CYS A 405 -3.64 -1.48 -14.71
N ASP A 406 -2.71 -0.58 -14.40
CA ASP A 406 -2.62 0.80 -14.92
C ASP A 406 -2.17 0.84 -16.40
N ASP A 407 -2.72 -0.06 -17.22
CA ASP A 407 -2.51 -0.08 -18.67
C ASP A 407 -3.81 0.30 -19.38
N LEU A 408 -3.64 1.05 -20.48
CA LEU A 408 -4.74 1.39 -21.37
C LEU A 408 -5.13 0.19 -22.22
N THR A 409 -6.43 -0.04 -22.32
CA THR A 409 -6.97 -1.00 -23.26
C THR A 409 -6.85 -0.44 -24.68
N TYR A 410 -6.31 -1.23 -25.61
CA TYR A 410 -6.27 -0.88 -27.02
C TYR A 410 -7.69 -0.73 -27.61
N ASP A 411 -7.83 0.10 -28.63
CA ASP A 411 -9.09 0.30 -29.38
C ASP A 411 -10.31 0.78 -28.54
N THR A 412 -10.08 1.52 -27.46
CA THR A 412 -11.16 2.13 -26.65
C THR A 412 -11.83 3.34 -27.32
N TRP A 413 -11.19 3.92 -28.36
CA TRP A 413 -11.62 5.14 -29.05
C TRP A 413 -11.76 6.37 -28.13
N LEU A 414 -11.26 6.29 -26.90
CA LEU A 414 -11.23 7.40 -25.96
C LEU A 414 -10.03 8.30 -26.29
N PRO A 415 -10.21 9.62 -26.45
CA PRO A 415 -9.10 10.52 -26.70
C PRO A 415 -8.21 10.69 -25.46
N ALA A 416 -6.90 10.81 -25.68
CA ALA A 416 -5.92 11.18 -24.66
C ALA A 416 -6.13 12.62 -24.10
N SER A 417 -7.05 13.38 -24.69
CA SER A 417 -7.41 14.75 -24.29
C SER A 417 -8.90 14.85 -24.01
N GLY A 418 -9.26 15.59 -22.97
CA GLY A 418 -10.65 15.84 -22.58
C GLY A 418 -10.85 15.55 -21.09
N GLU A 419 -11.77 16.27 -20.47
CA GLU A 419 -12.07 16.18 -19.03
C GLU A 419 -13.50 15.67 -18.82
N ALA A 420 -13.63 14.62 -18.02
CA ALA A 420 -14.87 14.26 -17.34
C ALA A 420 -14.78 14.72 -15.89
N ARG A 421 -15.90 15.14 -15.30
CA ARG A 421 -15.94 15.59 -13.90
C ARG A 421 -16.66 14.58 -13.05
N THR A 422 -16.00 14.07 -12.01
CA THR A 422 -16.62 13.25 -10.97
C THR A 422 -17.26 14.18 -9.95
N VAL A 423 -18.59 14.27 -9.98
CA VAL A 423 -19.38 15.15 -9.11
C VAL A 423 -19.95 14.31 -7.96
N PRO A 424 -19.70 14.68 -6.69
CA PRO A 424 -20.14 13.89 -5.55
C PRO A 424 -21.65 13.94 -5.34
N ASP A 425 -22.27 12.77 -5.25
CA ASP A 425 -23.66 12.62 -4.80
C ASP A 425 -23.69 12.58 -3.28
N LEU A 426 -23.97 13.74 -2.66
CA LEU A 426 -23.96 13.90 -1.21
C LEU A 426 -25.00 13.04 -0.49
N SER A 427 -26.01 12.52 -1.17
CA SER A 427 -26.98 11.60 -0.58
C SER A 427 -26.34 10.26 -0.21
N THR A 428 -25.26 9.89 -0.90
CA THR A 428 -24.49 8.66 -0.64
C THR A 428 -23.43 8.81 0.44
N LYS A 429 -23.16 10.04 0.88
CA LYS A 429 -22.03 10.33 1.77
C LYS A 429 -22.12 9.51 3.06
N CYS A 430 -21.09 8.74 3.36
CA CYS A 430 -20.98 7.95 4.58
C CYS A 430 -19.64 8.13 5.28
N ARG A 431 -19.59 7.85 6.58
CA ARG A 431 -18.31 7.77 7.30
C ARG A 431 -17.69 6.41 7.04
N VAL A 432 -16.39 6.36 6.72
CA VAL A 432 -15.69 5.10 6.49
C VAL A 432 -15.58 4.33 7.82
N PRO A 433 -16.26 3.19 7.98
CA PRO A 433 -16.33 2.51 9.28
C PRO A 433 -14.96 2.05 9.82
N TRP A 434 -14.03 1.69 8.92
CA TRP A 434 -12.68 1.24 9.27
C TRP A 434 -11.65 2.38 9.39
N ALA A 435 -12.01 3.61 9.03
CA ALA A 435 -11.13 4.78 9.08
C ALA A 435 -11.86 5.99 9.68
N LYS A 436 -11.76 6.13 11.01
CA LYS A 436 -12.59 7.04 11.84
C LYS A 436 -12.57 8.52 11.42
N HIS A 437 -11.55 8.96 10.69
CA HIS A 437 -11.37 10.35 10.25
C HIS A 437 -11.62 10.55 8.75
N GLN A 438 -12.17 9.55 8.06
CA GLN A 438 -12.44 9.59 6.63
C GLN A 438 -13.93 9.47 6.35
N GLU A 439 -14.36 10.12 5.28
CA GLU A 439 -15.70 10.03 4.71
C GLU A 439 -15.57 9.60 3.26
N MET A 440 -16.54 8.85 2.78
CA MET A 440 -16.64 8.37 1.40
C MET A 440 -17.93 8.92 0.80
N VAL A 441 -17.88 9.24 -0.49
CA VAL A 441 -19.03 9.70 -1.26
C VAL A 441 -18.89 9.15 -2.67
N LEU A 442 -19.96 8.59 -3.20
CA LEU A 442 -20.00 8.11 -4.59
C LEU A 442 -20.19 9.31 -5.52
N THR A 443 -19.73 9.17 -6.76
CA THR A 443 -19.71 10.26 -7.73
C THR A 443 -20.37 9.88 -9.03
N ASP A 444 -21.06 10.84 -9.65
CA ASP A 444 -21.50 10.76 -11.04
C ASP A 444 -20.47 11.39 -11.95
N MET A 445 -20.27 10.81 -13.14
CA MET A 445 -19.39 11.39 -14.15
C MET A 445 -20.19 12.31 -15.07
N LEU A 446 -19.84 13.59 -15.10
CA LEU A 446 -20.45 14.62 -15.94
C LEU A 446 -19.46 15.10 -17.00
N THR A 447 -20.00 15.55 -18.14
CA THR A 447 -19.23 16.33 -19.13
C THR A 447 -19.09 17.79 -18.68
N GLU A 448 -18.23 18.56 -19.34
CA GLU A 448 -18.08 20.01 -19.11
C GLU A 448 -19.40 20.81 -19.18
N SER A 449 -20.43 20.25 -19.83
CA SER A 449 -21.76 20.87 -19.93
C SER A 449 -22.69 20.62 -18.72
N GLY A 450 -22.22 19.94 -17.68
CA GLY A 450 -23.01 19.56 -16.50
C GLY A 450 -24.01 18.43 -16.78
N LYS A 451 -23.99 17.84 -17.99
CA LYS A 451 -24.80 16.67 -18.34
C LYS A 451 -24.06 15.39 -17.97
N PRO A 452 -24.77 14.34 -17.50
CA PRO A 452 -24.18 13.02 -17.32
C PRO A 452 -23.45 12.57 -18.57
N TRP A 453 -22.24 12.09 -18.38
CA TRP A 453 -21.44 11.56 -19.46
C TRP A 453 -21.99 10.21 -19.88
N HIS A 454 -22.02 9.93 -21.18
CA HIS A 454 -22.61 8.68 -21.71
C HIS A 454 -21.90 7.40 -21.22
N TYR A 455 -20.67 7.53 -20.70
CA TYR A 455 -19.89 6.45 -20.08
C TYR A 455 -20.05 6.36 -18.56
N CYS A 456 -20.87 7.22 -17.93
CA CYS A 456 -21.14 7.17 -16.48
C CYS A 456 -21.95 5.91 -16.14
N PRO A 457 -21.41 4.92 -15.41
CA PRO A 457 -22.12 3.69 -15.09
C PRO A 457 -23.42 3.91 -14.31
N ARG A 458 -23.34 4.80 -13.32
CA ARG A 458 -24.42 5.12 -12.39
C ARG A 458 -25.60 5.79 -13.11
N ASP A 459 -25.32 6.74 -14.00
CA ASP A 459 -26.35 7.38 -14.84
C ASP A 459 -27.04 6.37 -15.78
N VAL A 460 -26.28 5.44 -16.38
CA VAL A 460 -26.86 4.40 -17.25
C VAL A 460 -27.92 3.59 -16.50
N LEU A 461 -27.61 3.15 -15.27
CA LEU A 461 -28.58 2.47 -14.40
C LEU A 461 -29.79 3.36 -14.10
N CYS A 462 -29.57 4.59 -13.63
CA CYS A 462 -30.64 5.54 -13.32
C CYS A 462 -31.58 5.77 -14.52
N ARG A 463 -31.04 5.91 -15.74
CA ARG A 463 -31.84 6.11 -16.96
C ARG A 463 -32.75 4.92 -17.24
N PHE A 464 -32.25 3.68 -17.15
CA PHE A 464 -33.08 2.51 -17.44
C PHE A 464 -34.05 2.17 -16.31
N SER A 465 -33.69 2.43 -15.05
CA SER A 465 -34.63 2.34 -13.93
C SER A 465 -35.80 3.31 -14.12
N LYS A 466 -35.51 4.55 -14.55
CA LYS A 466 -36.54 5.55 -14.86
C LYS A 466 -37.44 5.13 -16.03
N ILE A 467 -36.88 4.52 -17.08
CA ILE A 467 -37.68 4.00 -18.21
C ILE A 467 -38.64 2.91 -17.74
N LEU A 468 -38.18 1.98 -16.90
CA LEU A 468 -39.03 0.91 -16.35
C LEU A 468 -40.19 1.51 -15.53
N GLU A 469 -39.90 2.51 -14.70
CA GLU A 469 -40.91 3.21 -13.91
C GLU A 469 -41.89 4.01 -14.79
N ASP A 470 -41.40 4.81 -15.73
CA ASP A 470 -42.23 5.68 -16.58
C ASP A 470 -43.14 4.86 -17.53
N GLU A 471 -42.66 3.73 -18.07
CA GLU A 471 -43.42 2.91 -19.03
C GLU A 471 -44.37 1.91 -18.37
N TYR A 472 -44.01 1.36 -17.20
CA TYR A 472 -44.74 0.24 -16.59
C TYR A 472 -45.20 0.50 -15.15
N GLY A 473 -44.69 1.55 -14.50
CA GLY A 473 -44.89 1.83 -13.08
C GLY A 473 -44.28 0.74 -12.19
N LEU A 474 -43.11 0.23 -12.58
CA LEU A 474 -42.42 -0.86 -11.91
C LEU A 474 -41.03 -0.40 -11.44
N VAL A 475 -40.59 -0.97 -10.32
CA VAL A 475 -39.23 -0.83 -9.77
C VAL A 475 -38.58 -2.21 -9.78
N MET A 476 -37.28 -2.26 -10.09
CA MET A 476 -36.49 -3.49 -9.98
C MET A 476 -35.85 -3.57 -8.60
N ASP A 477 -36.23 -4.59 -7.84
CA ASP A 477 -35.64 -4.90 -6.54
C ASP A 477 -34.60 -6.02 -6.70
N VAL A 478 -33.45 -5.83 -6.08
CA VAL A 478 -32.28 -6.69 -6.24
C VAL A 478 -31.77 -7.16 -4.87
N GLY A 479 -31.60 -8.47 -4.73
CA GLY A 479 -30.81 -9.09 -3.67
C GLY A 479 -29.51 -9.64 -4.25
N VAL A 480 -28.42 -9.64 -3.47
CA VAL A 480 -27.11 -10.11 -3.95
C VAL A 480 -26.45 -11.02 -2.92
N GLU A 481 -26.08 -12.22 -3.33
CA GLU A 481 -25.19 -13.10 -2.58
C GLU A 481 -23.75 -12.76 -2.99
N VAL A 482 -22.94 -12.28 -2.06
CA VAL A 482 -21.58 -11.81 -2.33
C VAL A 482 -20.59 -12.85 -1.83
N GLU A 483 -19.99 -13.60 -2.75
CA GLU A 483 -18.93 -14.55 -2.42
C GLU A 483 -17.54 -13.90 -2.48
N PHE A 484 -16.69 -14.24 -1.52
CA PHE A 484 -15.31 -13.75 -1.47
C PHE A 484 -14.39 -14.70 -0.70
N TYR A 485 -13.10 -14.63 -1.01
CA TYR A 485 -12.06 -15.37 -0.31
C TYR A 485 -11.36 -14.49 0.72
N ILE A 486 -11.10 -15.02 1.91
CA ILE A 486 -10.17 -14.43 2.87
C ILE A 486 -8.87 -15.25 2.88
N LEU A 487 -7.76 -14.56 2.66
CA LEU A 487 -6.43 -15.11 2.51
C LEU A 487 -5.49 -14.51 3.57
N LYS A 488 -4.50 -15.28 3.97
CA LYS A 488 -3.36 -14.84 4.78
C LYS A 488 -2.09 -14.97 3.96
N THR A 489 -1.20 -14.01 4.10
CA THR A 489 0.15 -14.10 3.55
C THR A 489 1.00 -14.95 4.49
N ILE A 490 1.62 -16.00 3.97
CA ILE A 490 2.61 -16.80 4.68
C ILE A 490 3.92 -16.79 3.91
N VAL A 491 5.03 -16.96 4.62
CA VAL A 491 6.34 -17.16 3.98
C VAL A 491 6.58 -18.67 3.87
N ALA A 492 6.70 -19.17 2.65
CA ALA A 492 7.07 -20.56 2.34
C ALA A 492 8.19 -20.54 1.29
N ASP A 493 9.25 -21.31 1.51
CA ASP A 493 10.44 -21.38 0.65
C ASP A 493 10.99 -19.99 0.25
N ASP A 494 11.10 -19.09 1.24
CA ASP A 494 11.56 -17.69 1.09
C ASP A 494 10.74 -16.84 0.11
N LYS A 495 9.50 -17.23 -0.17
CA LYS A 495 8.54 -16.47 -0.99
C LYS A 495 7.26 -16.20 -0.20
N GLU A 496 6.68 -15.03 -0.40
CA GLU A 496 5.32 -14.77 0.06
C GLU A 496 4.35 -15.60 -0.77
N VAL A 497 3.61 -16.47 -0.08
CA VAL A 497 2.58 -17.31 -0.67
C VAL A 497 1.27 -16.97 0.01
N MET A 498 0.24 -16.80 -0.81
CA MET A 498 -1.10 -16.51 -0.35
C MET A 498 -1.82 -17.82 -0.02
N GLN A 499 -2.22 -17.99 1.23
CA GLN A 499 -2.89 -19.19 1.71
C GLN A 499 -4.32 -18.85 2.17
N SER A 500 -5.29 -19.73 1.89
CA SER A 500 -6.65 -19.61 2.43
C SER A 500 -6.64 -19.53 3.97
N LEU A 501 -7.50 -18.67 4.53
CA LEU A 501 -7.68 -18.57 5.98
C LEU A 501 -8.12 -19.92 6.59
N ASP A 502 -9.00 -20.62 5.88
CA ASP A 502 -9.61 -21.88 6.29
C ASP A 502 -9.59 -22.94 5.16
N ARG A 503 -9.78 -24.22 5.50
CA ARG A 503 -9.83 -25.36 4.56
C ARG A 503 -10.98 -26.34 4.85
N THR A 504 -11.95 -25.94 5.67
CA THR A 504 -13.09 -26.79 6.04
C THR A 504 -14.15 -26.78 4.92
N PRO A 505 -15.06 -27.77 4.89
CA PRO A 505 -16.07 -27.87 3.82
C PRO A 505 -17.18 -26.82 3.96
N TYR A 506 -18.05 -26.76 2.95
CA TYR A 506 -19.26 -25.93 2.90
C TYR A 506 -20.08 -25.93 4.21
N CYS A 507 -20.55 -24.75 4.63
CA CYS A 507 -21.36 -24.54 5.84
C CYS A 507 -20.71 -25.07 7.14
N SER A 508 -19.38 -25.09 7.20
CA SER A 508 -18.63 -25.42 8.40
C SER A 508 -18.69 -24.28 9.42
N THR A 509 -19.13 -24.58 10.64
CA THR A 509 -19.10 -23.64 11.78
C THR A 509 -17.67 -23.30 12.18
N ALA A 510 -16.71 -24.21 11.98
CA ALA A 510 -15.31 -23.96 12.30
C ALA A 510 -14.69 -22.88 11.39
N ALA A 511 -15.12 -22.77 10.13
CA ALA A 511 -14.72 -21.67 9.25
C ALA A 511 -15.23 -20.33 9.77
N ILE A 512 -16.49 -20.29 10.23
CA ILE A 512 -17.10 -19.09 10.83
C ILE A 512 -16.36 -18.69 12.10
N ASP A 513 -16.03 -19.65 12.98
CA ASP A 513 -15.27 -19.39 14.19
C ASP A 513 -13.88 -18.83 13.87
N ALA A 514 -13.19 -19.40 12.88
CA ALA A 514 -11.86 -18.98 12.43
C ALA A 514 -11.85 -17.55 11.85
N ALA A 515 -12.93 -17.15 11.16
CA ALA A 515 -13.08 -15.83 10.56
C ALA A 515 -13.90 -14.84 11.43
N SER A 516 -14.31 -15.25 12.63
CA SER A 516 -15.30 -14.53 13.44
C SER A 516 -14.91 -13.09 13.77
N SER A 517 -13.63 -12.82 14.08
CA SER A 517 -13.15 -11.47 14.38
C SER A 517 -13.32 -10.51 13.21
N VAL A 518 -13.15 -11.01 11.98
CA VAL A 518 -13.24 -10.25 10.73
C VAL A 518 -14.69 -10.13 10.30
N LEU A 519 -15.43 -11.24 10.24
CA LEU A 519 -16.82 -11.28 9.80
C LEU A 519 -17.74 -10.47 10.72
N ASN A 520 -17.56 -10.55 12.04
CA ASN A 520 -18.36 -9.76 12.98
C ASN A 520 -18.16 -8.25 12.79
N GLU A 521 -16.92 -7.83 12.50
CA GLU A 521 -16.64 -6.42 12.25
C GLU A 521 -17.18 -5.96 10.89
N ILE A 522 -17.08 -6.80 9.84
CA ILE A 522 -17.71 -6.55 8.53
C ILE A 522 -19.22 -6.36 8.70
N VAL A 523 -19.90 -7.27 9.40
CA VAL A 523 -21.34 -7.20 9.68
C VAL A 523 -21.71 -5.91 10.40
N ALA A 524 -20.99 -5.57 11.47
CA ALA A 524 -21.25 -4.36 12.23
C ALA A 524 -21.10 -3.10 11.37
N CYS A 525 -20.10 -3.07 10.48
CA CYS A 525 -19.87 -1.96 9.56
C CYS A 525 -20.99 -1.84 8.51
N LEU A 526 -21.40 -2.95 7.89
CA LEU A 526 -22.49 -2.99 6.91
C LEU A 526 -23.82 -2.53 7.54
N GLN A 527 -24.14 -3.03 8.73
CA GLN A 527 -25.33 -2.61 9.48
C GLN A 527 -25.29 -1.13 9.85
N SER A 528 -24.12 -0.57 10.14
CA SER A 528 -23.97 0.87 10.41
C SER A 528 -24.28 1.77 9.21
N LEU A 529 -24.24 1.21 7.99
CA LEU A 529 -24.64 1.86 6.74
C LEU A 529 -26.09 1.52 6.33
N ASN A 530 -26.86 0.87 7.21
CA ASN A 530 -28.21 0.36 6.93
C ASN A 530 -28.27 -0.67 5.79
N ILE A 531 -27.18 -1.42 5.57
CA ILE A 531 -27.17 -2.54 4.63
C ILE A 531 -27.63 -3.79 5.38
N THR A 532 -28.79 -4.31 4.98
CA THR A 532 -29.37 -5.54 5.56
C THR A 532 -28.59 -6.76 5.12
N ILE A 533 -28.25 -7.62 6.07
CA ILE A 533 -27.62 -8.93 5.82
C ILE A 533 -28.63 -10.00 6.24
N GLU A 534 -29.00 -10.85 5.30
CA GLU A 534 -29.96 -11.94 5.52
C GLU A 534 -29.25 -13.21 6.01
N GLN A 535 -28.05 -13.48 5.49
CA GLN A 535 -27.32 -14.71 5.79
C GLN A 535 -25.81 -14.54 5.60
N ILE A 536 -25.04 -15.30 6.37
CA ILE A 536 -23.61 -15.50 6.19
C ILE A 536 -23.30 -16.98 6.37
N HIS A 537 -22.48 -17.54 5.48
CA HIS A 537 -21.92 -18.88 5.66
C HIS A 537 -20.54 -19.01 5.02
N SER A 538 -19.84 -20.08 5.41
CA SER A 538 -18.69 -20.56 4.66
C SER A 538 -19.15 -21.26 3.39
N GLU A 539 -18.54 -20.89 2.28
CA GLU A 539 -18.86 -21.44 0.96
C GLU A 539 -17.99 -22.67 0.67
N SER A 540 -18.17 -23.27 -0.49
CA SER A 540 -17.54 -24.53 -0.88
C SER A 540 -16.03 -24.40 -1.16
N GLY A 541 -15.53 -23.19 -1.44
CA GLY A 541 -14.11 -22.90 -1.60
C GLY A 541 -13.35 -22.74 -0.28
N LYS A 542 -12.05 -23.06 -0.29
CA LYS A 542 -11.19 -22.99 0.90
C LYS A 542 -10.98 -21.54 1.34
N GLY A 543 -11.51 -21.19 2.51
CA GLY A 543 -11.48 -19.81 3.02
C GLY A 543 -12.41 -18.88 2.26
N GLN A 544 -13.40 -19.44 1.56
CA GLN A 544 -14.47 -18.70 0.88
C GLN A 544 -15.64 -18.49 1.84
N PHE A 545 -16.24 -17.32 1.77
CA PHE A 545 -17.41 -16.93 2.53
C PHE A 545 -18.42 -16.27 1.60
N GLU A 546 -19.69 -16.38 1.96
CA GLU A 546 -20.79 -15.69 1.30
C GLU A 546 -21.51 -14.78 2.30
N ILE A 547 -21.83 -13.55 1.88
CA ILE A 547 -22.71 -12.63 2.59
C ILE A 547 -23.90 -12.32 1.69
N VAL A 548 -25.10 -12.63 2.17
CA VAL A 548 -26.36 -12.39 1.46
C VAL A 548 -26.92 -11.04 1.87
N LEU A 549 -26.98 -10.11 0.93
CA LEU A 549 -27.56 -8.78 1.10
C LEU A 549 -29.08 -8.83 0.87
N GLY A 550 -29.83 -8.15 1.73
CA GLY A 550 -31.28 -8.01 1.60
C GLY A 550 -31.70 -7.25 0.34
N TYR A 551 -32.98 -7.38 -0.03
CA TYR A 551 -33.53 -6.72 -1.23
C TYR A 551 -33.72 -5.21 -1.02
N THR A 552 -33.34 -4.44 -2.03
CA THR A 552 -33.67 -3.02 -2.17
C THR A 552 -33.69 -2.64 -3.65
N ASP A 553 -34.03 -1.39 -3.98
CA ASP A 553 -34.07 -0.93 -5.36
C ASP A 553 -32.69 -1.04 -6.02
N ALA A 554 -32.67 -1.24 -7.34
CA ALA A 554 -31.45 -1.52 -8.08
C ALA A 554 -30.35 -0.45 -7.94
N ILE A 555 -30.70 0.83 -7.77
CA ILE A 555 -29.72 1.92 -7.64
C ILE A 555 -29.06 1.82 -6.26
N THR A 556 -29.87 1.75 -5.21
CA THR A 556 -29.39 1.58 -3.84
C THR A 556 -28.58 0.29 -3.69
N GLN A 557 -29.00 -0.81 -4.31
CA GLN A 557 -28.28 -2.07 -4.23
C GLN A 557 -26.92 -2.03 -4.96
N ALA A 558 -26.82 -1.30 -6.07
CA ALA A 558 -25.54 -1.11 -6.75
C ALA A 558 -24.53 -0.36 -5.84
N ASP A 559 -24.99 0.65 -5.12
CA ASP A 559 -24.19 1.39 -4.15
C ASP A 559 -23.79 0.52 -2.95
N ASN A 560 -24.75 -0.25 -2.41
CA ASN A 560 -24.51 -1.18 -1.33
C ASN A 560 -23.43 -2.21 -1.70
N LEU A 561 -23.41 -2.68 -2.94
CA LEU A 561 -22.40 -3.65 -3.38
C LEU A 561 -21.00 -3.03 -3.43
N VAL A 562 -20.88 -1.77 -3.89
CA VAL A 562 -19.61 -1.01 -3.83
C VAL A 562 -19.14 -0.85 -2.38
N TYR A 563 -20.03 -0.43 -1.48
CA TYR A 563 -19.70 -0.32 -0.05
C TYR A 563 -19.33 -1.65 0.57
N THR A 564 -20.01 -2.73 0.20
CA THR A 564 -19.74 -4.07 0.71
C THR A 564 -18.35 -4.53 0.34
N HIS A 565 -17.95 -4.35 -0.92
CA HIS A 565 -16.60 -4.69 -1.37
C HIS A 565 -15.52 -3.88 -0.63
N GLU A 566 -15.72 -2.57 -0.47
CA GLU A 566 -14.76 -1.72 0.23
C GLU A 566 -14.67 -2.02 1.73
N ILE A 567 -15.80 -2.32 2.39
CA ILE A 567 -15.83 -2.76 3.80
C ILE A 567 -15.07 -4.07 3.96
N ILE A 568 -15.40 -5.09 3.17
CA ILE A 568 -14.77 -6.41 3.28
C ILE A 568 -13.26 -6.30 3.10
N LYS A 569 -12.80 -5.59 2.06
CA LYS A 569 -11.36 -5.36 1.83
C LYS A 569 -10.73 -4.51 2.95
N GLY A 570 -11.41 -3.46 3.39
CA GLY A 570 -10.92 -2.55 4.44
C GLY A 570 -10.72 -3.27 5.77
N ILE A 571 -11.70 -4.07 6.19
CA ILE A 571 -11.65 -4.82 7.43
C ILE A 571 -10.66 -5.99 7.33
N ALA A 572 -10.64 -6.76 6.25
CA ALA A 572 -9.65 -7.82 6.08
C ALA A 572 -8.22 -7.27 6.21
N ARG A 573 -7.91 -6.16 5.53
CA ARG A 573 -6.59 -5.49 5.64
C ARG A 573 -6.28 -5.02 7.06
N LYS A 574 -7.26 -4.45 7.77
CA LYS A 574 -7.11 -4.03 9.17
C LYS A 574 -6.68 -5.20 10.07
N HIS A 575 -7.09 -6.41 9.74
CA HIS A 575 -6.72 -7.65 10.44
C HIS A 575 -5.48 -8.35 9.86
N GLY A 576 -4.74 -7.71 8.95
CA GLY A 576 -3.54 -8.29 8.32
C GLY A 576 -3.84 -9.40 7.31
N LEU A 577 -5.07 -9.46 6.80
CA LEU A 577 -5.55 -10.43 5.82
C LEU A 577 -5.84 -9.75 4.47
N LEU A 578 -5.94 -10.55 3.42
CA LEU A 578 -6.41 -10.10 2.10
C LEU A 578 -7.80 -10.66 1.84
N ALA A 579 -8.73 -9.82 1.38
CA ALA A 579 -9.98 -10.28 0.79
C ALA A 579 -9.95 -10.11 -0.73
N THR A 580 -10.39 -11.14 -1.47
CA THR A 580 -10.50 -11.10 -2.94
C THR A 580 -11.84 -11.62 -3.42
N PHE A 581 -12.36 -10.98 -4.47
CA PHE A 581 -13.60 -11.31 -5.17
C PHE A 581 -13.32 -11.93 -6.54
N MET A 582 -12.08 -12.35 -6.78
CA MET A 582 -11.69 -12.94 -8.06
C MET A 582 -12.51 -14.20 -8.34
N PRO A 583 -13.07 -14.35 -9.55
CA PRO A 583 -13.97 -15.45 -9.85
C PRO A 583 -13.30 -16.83 -9.75
N LYS A 584 -11.99 -16.87 -10.00
CA LYS A 584 -11.14 -18.02 -9.71
C LYS A 584 -9.82 -17.53 -9.13
N TYR A 585 -9.36 -18.23 -8.10
CA TYR A 585 -8.13 -17.93 -7.39
C TYR A 585 -7.34 -19.24 -7.22
N SER A 586 -6.05 -19.26 -7.60
CA SER A 586 -5.13 -20.37 -7.25
C SER A 586 -4.08 -19.89 -6.26
N PRO A 587 -3.99 -20.49 -5.06
CA PRO A 587 -2.91 -20.24 -4.11
C PRO A 587 -1.56 -20.87 -4.51
N ASP A 588 -1.49 -21.65 -5.61
CA ASP A 588 -0.33 -22.48 -5.94
C ASP A 588 0.62 -21.92 -7.02
N SER A 589 0.81 -20.60 -7.09
CA SER A 589 1.90 -19.98 -7.87
C SER A 589 2.00 -20.35 -9.37
N SER A 590 0.95 -20.93 -9.95
CA SER A 590 0.87 -21.28 -11.38
C SER A 590 0.15 -20.20 -12.20
N TRP A 591 0.54 -18.94 -12.01
CA TRP A 591 0.16 -17.86 -12.93
C TRP A 591 1.20 -17.74 -14.06
N PRO A 592 0.83 -17.77 -15.35
CA PRO A 592 -0.54 -17.80 -15.90
C PRO A 592 -1.16 -19.22 -15.88
N TYR A 593 -2.50 -19.26 -15.78
CA TYR A 593 -3.34 -20.46 -15.72
C TYR A 593 -2.86 -21.56 -16.69
N ARG A 594 -2.50 -22.73 -16.17
CA ARG A 594 -2.46 -23.95 -16.98
C ARG A 594 -3.87 -24.48 -17.16
N GLU A 595 -4.25 -24.73 -18.41
CA GLU A 595 -5.56 -25.24 -18.83
C GLU A 595 -5.92 -26.57 -18.12
N ASP A 596 -4.91 -27.34 -17.67
CA ASP A 596 -5.04 -28.67 -17.07
C ASP A 596 -5.32 -28.72 -15.55
N GLN A 597 -5.16 -27.61 -14.81
CA GLN A 597 -5.37 -27.55 -13.35
C GLN A 597 -6.66 -26.81 -12.95
N SER A 598 -7.27 -26.07 -13.90
CA SER A 598 -8.40 -25.16 -13.69
C SER A 598 -9.78 -25.82 -13.43
N VAL A 599 -9.82 -27.16 -13.36
CA VAL A 599 -11.06 -27.97 -13.34
C VAL A 599 -11.52 -28.34 -11.92
N HIS A 600 -10.71 -28.11 -10.88
CA HIS A 600 -10.99 -28.68 -9.55
C HIS A 600 -11.22 -27.70 -8.39
N ASP A 601 -11.04 -26.39 -8.56
CA ASP A 601 -11.36 -25.40 -7.53
C ASP A 601 -12.70 -24.69 -7.80
N VAL A 602 -13.41 -24.33 -6.72
CA VAL A 602 -14.74 -23.71 -6.76
C VAL A 602 -14.61 -22.23 -7.13
N GLY A 603 -15.51 -21.73 -7.99
CA GLY A 603 -15.52 -20.31 -8.36
C GLY A 603 -16.07 -19.40 -7.25
N SER A 604 -15.74 -18.12 -7.32
CA SER A 604 -16.40 -17.03 -6.57
C SER A 604 -17.36 -16.30 -7.50
N GLY A 605 -18.59 -16.08 -7.06
CA GLY A 605 -19.62 -15.36 -7.79
C GLY A 605 -20.19 -14.17 -7.04
N SER A 606 -21.14 -13.51 -7.70
CA SER A 606 -22.13 -12.68 -7.03
C SER A 606 -23.50 -13.10 -7.55
N HIS A 607 -24.29 -13.85 -6.80
CA HIS A 607 -25.59 -14.29 -7.32
C HIS A 607 -26.60 -13.16 -7.20
N VAL A 608 -27.13 -12.73 -8.35
CA VAL A 608 -28.06 -11.60 -8.42
C VAL A 608 -29.48 -12.15 -8.50
N HIS A 609 -30.27 -11.86 -7.47
CA HIS A 609 -31.68 -12.20 -7.41
C HIS A 609 -32.52 -11.00 -7.76
N ILE A 610 -33.42 -11.15 -8.72
CA ILE A 610 -34.17 -10.03 -9.27
C ILE A 610 -35.65 -10.24 -9.04
N SER A 611 -36.33 -9.17 -8.66
CA SER A 611 -37.78 -9.08 -8.71
C SER A 611 -38.23 -7.73 -9.23
N LEU A 612 -39.49 -7.66 -9.68
CA LEU A 612 -40.13 -6.39 -9.99
C LEU A 612 -41.21 -6.12 -8.97
N SER A 613 -41.32 -4.88 -8.52
CA SER A 613 -42.40 -4.45 -7.63
C SER A 613 -43.20 -3.29 -8.21
N LYS A 614 -44.49 -3.25 -7.83
CA LYS A 614 -45.41 -2.15 -8.11
C LYS A 614 -46.00 -1.68 -6.80
N ASN A 615 -45.74 -0.43 -6.42
CA ASN A 615 -46.16 0.12 -5.12
C ASN A 615 -45.69 -0.76 -3.93
N GLY A 616 -44.52 -1.39 -4.03
CA GLY A 616 -43.95 -2.27 -3.01
C GLY A 616 -44.48 -3.71 -3.02
N GLU A 617 -45.39 -4.08 -3.91
CA GLU A 617 -45.85 -5.46 -4.08
C GLU A 617 -45.11 -6.15 -5.23
N ASN A 618 -44.57 -7.34 -4.98
CA ASN A 618 -43.88 -8.15 -5.98
C ASN A 618 -44.86 -8.60 -7.08
N VAL A 619 -44.51 -8.33 -8.35
CA VAL A 619 -45.36 -8.64 -9.51
C VAL A 619 -44.95 -9.89 -10.27
N PHE A 620 -43.92 -10.64 -9.84
CA PHE A 620 -43.56 -11.94 -10.41
C PHE A 620 -44.51 -13.05 -9.97
N THR A 621 -44.98 -13.00 -8.73
CA THR A 621 -46.01 -13.93 -8.24
C THR A 621 -47.40 -13.42 -8.63
N ALA A 622 -48.08 -14.11 -9.54
CA ALA A 622 -49.46 -13.75 -9.90
C ALA A 622 -50.45 -14.19 -8.81
N SER A 623 -51.38 -13.31 -8.44
CA SER A 623 -52.45 -13.63 -7.49
C SER A 623 -53.59 -14.48 -8.08
N SER A 624 -53.69 -14.61 -9.41
CA SER A 624 -54.76 -15.37 -10.07
C SER A 624 -54.47 -15.94 -11.47
N ASP A 625 -53.51 -15.40 -12.23
CA ASP A 625 -53.18 -15.81 -13.62
C ASP A 625 -51.66 -16.14 -13.75
N TYR A 626 -51.28 -17.39 -13.47
CA TYR A 626 -49.90 -17.89 -13.61
C TYR A 626 -49.70 -18.68 -14.90
N ASN A 627 -48.49 -18.60 -15.47
CA ASN A 627 -48.04 -19.50 -16.53
C ASN A 627 -47.63 -20.87 -15.95
N ARG A 628 -47.15 -21.78 -16.82
CA ARG A 628 -46.70 -23.13 -16.40
C ARG A 628 -45.59 -23.15 -15.34
N TYR A 629 -44.94 -22.02 -15.08
CA TYR A 629 -43.85 -21.86 -14.11
C TYR A 629 -44.30 -21.16 -12.82
N GLY A 630 -45.59 -20.88 -12.64
CA GLY A 630 -46.08 -20.15 -11.46
C GLY A 630 -45.83 -18.64 -11.50
N MET A 631 -45.44 -18.10 -12.67
CA MET A 631 -45.03 -16.71 -12.85
C MET A 631 -46.11 -15.89 -13.55
N SER A 632 -46.18 -14.59 -13.23
CA SER A 632 -47.03 -13.64 -13.94
C SER A 632 -46.58 -13.45 -15.39
N LYS A 633 -47.49 -13.00 -16.27
CA LYS A 633 -47.14 -12.65 -17.67
C LYS A 633 -46.07 -11.56 -17.76
N PHE A 634 -46.07 -10.63 -16.81
CA PHE A 634 -45.05 -9.57 -16.70
C PHE A 634 -43.69 -10.16 -16.35
N GLY A 635 -43.63 -11.03 -15.33
CA GLY A 635 -42.41 -11.70 -14.95
C GLY A 635 -41.84 -12.58 -16.06
N GLU A 636 -42.71 -13.33 -16.75
CA GLU A 636 -42.32 -14.19 -17.87
C GLU A 636 -41.67 -13.36 -18.99
N SER A 637 -42.28 -12.23 -19.36
CA SER A 637 -41.80 -11.40 -20.45
C SER A 637 -40.46 -10.74 -20.11
N PHE A 638 -40.31 -10.24 -18.88
CA PHE A 638 -39.05 -9.66 -18.42
C PHE A 638 -37.93 -10.71 -18.39
N MET A 639 -38.17 -11.87 -17.79
CA MET A 639 -37.21 -12.98 -17.72
C MET A 639 -36.84 -13.50 -19.12
N ALA A 640 -37.82 -13.60 -20.03
CA ALA A 640 -37.56 -14.00 -21.41
C ALA A 640 -36.64 -13.02 -22.15
N GLY A 641 -36.78 -11.72 -21.87
CA GLY A 641 -35.86 -10.68 -22.35
C GLY A 641 -34.43 -10.89 -21.84
N VAL A 642 -34.27 -11.05 -20.52
CA VAL A 642 -32.96 -11.35 -19.90
C VAL A 642 -32.32 -12.61 -20.50
N LEU A 643 -33.09 -13.69 -20.64
CA LEU A 643 -32.62 -14.95 -21.23
C LEU A 643 -32.19 -14.79 -22.68
N SER A 644 -32.95 -14.03 -23.48
CA SER A 644 -32.64 -13.78 -24.90
C SER A 644 -31.33 -13.02 -25.08
N HIS A 645 -30.96 -12.19 -24.11
CA HIS A 645 -29.77 -11.34 -24.15
C HIS A 645 -28.64 -11.81 -23.23
N VAL A 646 -28.74 -12.99 -22.61
CA VAL A 646 -27.78 -13.46 -21.59
C VAL A 646 -26.33 -13.41 -22.06
N ARG A 647 -26.06 -13.75 -23.34
CA ARG A 647 -24.71 -13.66 -23.93
C ARG A 647 -24.16 -12.23 -23.95
N SER A 648 -25.02 -11.26 -24.25
CA SER A 648 -24.66 -9.84 -24.27
C SER A 648 -24.50 -9.30 -22.84
N ILE A 649 -25.32 -9.78 -21.90
CA ILE A 649 -25.24 -9.40 -20.48
C ILE A 649 -23.89 -9.84 -19.88
N CYS A 650 -23.37 -11.02 -20.25
CA CYS A 650 -22.08 -11.52 -19.79
C CYS A 650 -20.91 -10.57 -20.08
N VAL A 651 -21.00 -9.67 -21.08
CA VAL A 651 -19.97 -8.65 -21.33
C VAL A 651 -19.82 -7.69 -20.14
N PHE A 652 -20.90 -7.45 -19.41
CA PHE A 652 -20.93 -6.54 -18.25
C PHE A 652 -20.84 -7.29 -16.92
N SER A 653 -21.37 -8.52 -16.86
CA SER A 653 -21.47 -9.30 -15.63
C SER A 653 -20.32 -10.32 -15.44
N CYS A 654 -19.57 -10.66 -16.50
CA CYS A 654 -18.38 -11.52 -16.46
C CYS A 654 -17.18 -10.82 -17.15
N PRO A 655 -16.62 -9.74 -16.58
CA PRO A 655 -15.55 -8.97 -17.24
C PRO A 655 -14.22 -9.72 -17.36
N LEU A 656 -14.04 -10.88 -16.72
CA LEU A 656 -12.78 -11.62 -16.70
C LEU A 656 -12.87 -12.94 -17.51
N PRO A 657 -11.79 -13.35 -18.21
CA PRO A 657 -11.75 -14.64 -18.91
C PRO A 657 -11.93 -15.88 -18.02
N ILE A 658 -11.83 -15.71 -16.70
CA ILE A 658 -11.83 -16.78 -15.69
C ILE A 658 -13.16 -16.93 -14.95
N SER A 659 -14.19 -16.17 -15.32
CA SER A 659 -15.50 -16.21 -14.66
C SER A 659 -16.17 -17.59 -14.77
N PRO A 660 -16.72 -18.15 -13.68
CA PRO A 660 -17.27 -19.50 -13.69
C PRO A 660 -18.58 -19.58 -14.51
N PRO A 661 -18.85 -20.70 -15.20
CA PRO A 661 -20.17 -20.96 -15.74
C PRO A 661 -21.17 -21.24 -14.61
N GLY A 662 -22.39 -20.69 -14.72
CA GLY A 662 -23.42 -20.83 -13.69
C GLY A 662 -23.82 -22.29 -13.39
N THR A 663 -24.31 -22.53 -12.18
CA THR A 663 -24.77 -23.84 -11.67
C THR A 663 -26.31 -23.87 -11.46
N ASN A 664 -26.93 -25.05 -11.40
CA ASN A 664 -28.40 -25.17 -11.32
C ASN A 664 -28.92 -25.24 -9.87
N GLY A 665 -29.95 -24.45 -9.55
CA GLY A 665 -30.69 -24.48 -8.27
C GLY A 665 -32.17 -24.10 -8.47
N ALA A 666 -33.03 -24.39 -7.48
CA ALA A 666 -34.45 -24.07 -7.51
C ALA A 666 -34.74 -22.87 -6.57
N VAL A 667 -35.46 -21.86 -7.07
CA VAL A 667 -35.71 -20.59 -6.35
C VAL A 667 -37.12 -20.05 -6.62
N THR A 668 -37.63 -19.22 -5.70
CA THR A 668 -38.93 -18.51 -5.79
C THR A 668 -38.86 -17.19 -6.57
N ASN A 669 -37.63 -16.73 -6.88
CA ASN A 669 -37.29 -15.60 -7.76
C ASN A 669 -36.42 -16.13 -8.92
N PHE A 670 -36.20 -15.35 -9.98
CA PHE A 670 -35.21 -15.76 -10.99
C PHE A 670 -33.81 -15.23 -10.59
N GLU A 671 -32.84 -16.13 -10.57
CA GLU A 671 -31.47 -15.91 -10.12
C GLU A 671 -30.54 -15.89 -11.34
N LEU A 672 -29.62 -14.93 -11.39
CA LEU A 672 -28.57 -14.87 -12.39
C LEU A 672 -27.20 -15.14 -11.74
N ARG A 673 -26.61 -16.29 -12.06
CA ARG A 673 -25.29 -16.72 -11.55
C ARG A 673 -24.11 -16.27 -12.39
N THR A 674 -24.35 -15.67 -13.56
CA THR A 674 -23.30 -15.16 -14.45
C THR A 674 -22.86 -13.74 -14.07
N PHE A 675 -22.92 -13.40 -12.78
CA PHE A 675 -22.37 -12.15 -12.26
C PHE A 675 -21.19 -12.53 -11.38
N ASP A 676 -20.04 -11.93 -11.64
CA ASP A 676 -18.87 -12.13 -10.79
C ASP A 676 -18.57 -10.90 -9.93
N GLY A 677 -17.76 -11.10 -8.89
CA GLY A 677 -17.44 -10.04 -7.93
C GLY A 677 -16.54 -8.92 -8.48
N CYS A 678 -16.12 -9.01 -9.75
CA CYS A 678 -15.36 -7.98 -10.46
C CYS A 678 -16.24 -7.16 -11.43
N ALA A 679 -17.51 -7.54 -11.63
CA ALA A 679 -18.46 -6.79 -12.44
C ALA A 679 -18.71 -5.38 -11.88
N ASN A 680 -18.91 -4.41 -12.77
CA ASN A 680 -19.35 -3.07 -12.38
C ASN A 680 -20.86 -3.12 -12.05
N PRO A 681 -21.29 -2.93 -10.79
CA PRO A 681 -22.67 -3.20 -10.41
C PRO A 681 -23.70 -2.36 -11.18
N PRO A 682 -23.51 -1.03 -11.34
CA PRO A 682 -24.41 -0.23 -12.17
C PRO A 682 -24.57 -0.73 -13.61
N LEU A 683 -23.47 -1.08 -14.30
CA LEU A 683 -23.54 -1.56 -15.69
C LEU A 683 -24.21 -2.93 -15.79
N GLY A 684 -23.89 -3.85 -14.88
CA GLY A 684 -24.50 -5.18 -14.89
C GLY A 684 -26.01 -5.11 -14.62
N PHE A 685 -26.46 -4.31 -13.66
CA PHE A 685 -27.88 -4.12 -13.38
C PHE A 685 -28.60 -3.35 -14.51
N ALA A 686 -27.93 -2.38 -15.14
CA ALA A 686 -28.48 -1.71 -16.30
C ALA A 686 -28.67 -2.67 -17.48
N ALA A 687 -27.72 -3.56 -17.75
CA ALA A 687 -27.84 -4.57 -18.80
C ALA A 687 -29.06 -5.47 -18.57
N LEU A 688 -29.32 -5.85 -17.32
CA LEU A 688 -30.50 -6.62 -16.93
C LEU A 688 -31.81 -5.85 -17.16
N LEU A 689 -31.86 -4.58 -16.77
CA LEU A 689 -33.02 -3.72 -17.02
C LEU A 689 -33.30 -3.56 -18.51
N VAL A 690 -32.27 -3.28 -19.31
CA VAL A 690 -32.41 -3.10 -20.77
C VAL A 690 -32.99 -4.35 -21.40
N ALA A 691 -32.41 -5.51 -21.08
CA ALA A 691 -32.86 -6.79 -21.61
C ALA A 691 -34.29 -7.13 -21.17
N GLY A 692 -34.61 -6.89 -19.90
CA GLY A 692 -35.95 -7.13 -19.37
C GLY A 692 -37.02 -6.19 -19.94
N ILE A 693 -36.70 -4.90 -20.12
CA ILE A 693 -37.57 -3.92 -20.80
C ILE A 693 -37.82 -4.35 -22.25
N ASP A 694 -36.80 -4.81 -22.97
CA ASP A 694 -36.98 -5.36 -24.33
C ASP A 694 -37.93 -6.56 -24.33
N GLY A 695 -37.80 -7.44 -23.35
CA GLY A 695 -38.73 -8.54 -23.11
C GLY A 695 -40.18 -8.09 -22.90
N LEU A 696 -40.38 -7.05 -22.08
CA LEU A 696 -41.69 -6.45 -21.82
C LEU A 696 -42.29 -5.78 -23.07
N ARG A 697 -41.49 -4.99 -23.80
CA ARG A 697 -41.94 -4.26 -25.00
C ARG A 697 -42.36 -5.22 -26.11
N ASN A 698 -41.65 -6.32 -26.27
CA ASN A 698 -41.92 -7.31 -27.31
C ASN A 698 -42.82 -8.47 -26.84
N ASN A 699 -43.25 -8.48 -25.57
CA ASN A 699 -44.02 -9.56 -24.95
C ASN A 699 -43.40 -10.95 -25.20
N LEU A 700 -42.09 -11.05 -24.97
CA LEU A 700 -41.35 -12.28 -25.20
C LEU A 700 -41.86 -13.40 -24.28
N LYS A 701 -41.67 -14.65 -24.71
CA LYS A 701 -42.00 -15.83 -23.92
C LYS A 701 -40.76 -16.65 -23.68
N ILE A 702 -40.69 -17.30 -22.54
CA ILE A 702 -39.59 -18.20 -22.21
C ILE A 702 -39.67 -19.38 -23.19
N ALA A 703 -38.62 -19.54 -23.99
CA ALA A 703 -38.50 -20.69 -24.90
C ALA A 703 -38.47 -22.00 -24.09
N ASP A 704 -38.92 -23.10 -24.69
CA ASP A 704 -38.74 -24.42 -24.07
C ASP A 704 -37.23 -24.65 -23.78
N PRO A 705 -36.88 -25.25 -22.63
CA PRO A 705 -35.49 -25.58 -22.32
C PRO A 705 -34.90 -26.39 -23.48
N ALA A 706 -33.75 -25.95 -23.99
CA ALA A 706 -33.04 -26.63 -25.08
C ALA A 706 -32.44 -27.96 -24.62
#